data_AF-A0A7N6APD9-F1
#
_entry.id   AF-A0A7N6APD9-F1
#
_cell.length_a   1.000
_cell.length_b   1.000
_cell.length_c   1.000
_cell.angle_alpha   90.00
_cell.angle_beta   90.00
_cell.angle_gamma   90.00
#
_symmetry.space_group_name_H-M   'P 1'
#
loop_
_entity.id
_entity.type
_entity.pdbx_description
1 polymer ?
#
loop_
_entity_poly.entity_id
_entity_poly.type
_entity_poly.pdbx_seq_one_letter_code
_entity_poly.pdbx_strand_id
1 'polypeptide(L)'
;MSGDTLSWKASCPKQSSTDPSPPESNFTGEGGLVKILKVCFCTNNNLGRNFKLVKCDSSWLGPNVEHAASYGLLLKHLKSEELHWLHPDLTVGEVEQRYESHHVEAEWRYDLRIRYIPVTFLDDFKDDRSTLLYFYQQVRSDYMQYHASKVSDGMALQLGCLELRRFYKDMNAKGLEKKSNIDLLEKEVGLDLFFPQQLINSMKQKQLRKMIQQTFQQYASLKEDDCMIKFFETLKDFVSYDEEVFPCELVVSSNLTHRGDPKAVFLADFKQIKKVQCLAQGDGKALLKLDVEGARQCLSISVASDSMAENMMDLIDGYCRLENNTDGTVIYRPNKGVYNAATLVFSTSLWLNRNMNVLQKMVALKKWSDIYCEIPDERPKSVVKYGIERRDIVLGRILGEGFFGEVYDGVYKKRINVAVKTCKDCSPDVMEKFMSEAVIMKTLNHPHIVKLIGIIEENPVWIVMELYQYGEVSAGDLTNKLTNTTLVLFSLQICKALVYLEGVNMVHRDIAVRNVLVASPDCVKLGDFGLSRYIENEEYYKASVTRMPIKWMAPESINFRRFTTASDVWMFAVCVWEIMTRGQQPFHWLENRDVINQLEQGIRLPKPDNCPPALYSLMTRCWSYDPKERPTFTELVVKISDVHKMEKEQEVERERDRARATKVFDPKFNIHAPPPKHSYSATQVPSTTQHGGKKHRALEVLVCVSVVSLTFEVQLVLLQENEFPRVGPNSWEDAQRLWQREKQNLQETLRQQKAEMMEDEKWLKNEKKLLVGNRTSLTFVNPISVSLCSPAPEFSVTVTTWNEALLNNIIPLVHSQHPANLKMNIPLVTVPKRGSPAPTAELDRSDDKVYTSVMELVRVVVQLKNDVNTLEPEQYISIIKSVGKALRDLICSVDDILPTLHKSIRTEIEGTQKVLNKDMAELISKMKLAQQNTITSLKDECKKQMLAAAHSLAVDSKNMLDAVDQARFNCGNMCRTTNP
;
A
#
# COMPACT_ATOMS: atom_id res chain seq x y z
N MET A 1 1.34 0.21 6.27
CA MET A 1 1.19 -1.16 6.80
C MET A 1 1.63 -2.17 5.73
N SER A 2 1.81 -3.44 6.06
CA SER A 2 2.39 -4.47 5.17
C SER A 2 1.55 -4.74 3.93
N GLY A 3 2.22 -5.11 2.82
CA GLY A 3 1.58 -5.62 1.59
C GLY A 3 1.51 -7.15 1.56
N ASP A 4 2.48 -7.82 2.18
CA ASP A 4 2.49 -9.26 2.39
C ASP A 4 1.95 -9.56 3.79
N THR A 5 0.66 -9.83 3.89
CA THR A 5 0.00 -10.23 5.14
C THR A 5 -0.23 -11.73 5.10
N LEU A 6 0.29 -12.45 6.11
CA LEU A 6 -0.07 -13.85 6.35
C LEU A 6 -1.60 -13.98 6.42
N SER A 7 -2.18 -14.56 5.38
CA SER A 7 -3.59 -14.94 5.32
C SER A 7 -3.82 -16.22 6.12
N TRP A 8 -5.06 -16.57 6.45
CA TRP A 8 -5.39 -17.72 7.31
C TRP A 8 -6.60 -18.42 6.68
N LYS A 9 -6.50 -19.70 6.32
CA LYS A 9 -7.58 -20.59 5.88
C LYS A 9 -7.30 -22.00 6.40
N ALA A 10 -8.34 -22.75 6.73
CA ALA A 10 -8.17 -24.15 7.14
C ALA A 10 -8.02 -25.06 5.90
N SER A 11 -6.97 -25.89 5.89
CA SER A 11 -6.90 -27.07 5.03
C SER A 11 -7.75 -28.18 5.63
N CYS A 12 -8.85 -28.55 4.97
CA CYS A 12 -9.71 -29.63 5.43
C CYS A 12 -9.08 -31.00 5.10
N PRO A 13 -8.99 -31.96 6.05
CA PRO A 13 -8.57 -33.32 5.75
C PRO A 13 -9.48 -33.99 4.71
N LYS A 14 -8.89 -34.72 3.77
CA LYS A 14 -9.62 -35.49 2.75
C LYS A 14 -10.39 -36.63 3.43
N GLN A 15 -11.70 -36.50 3.56
CA GLN A 15 -12.54 -37.63 3.99
C GLN A 15 -12.71 -38.64 2.84
N SER A 16 -12.34 -39.89 3.10
CA SER A 16 -12.70 -41.03 2.26
C SER A 16 -14.22 -41.27 2.32
N SER A 17 -14.84 -41.48 1.17
CA SER A 17 -16.29 -41.63 1.03
C SER A 17 -16.82 -43.00 1.47
N THR A 18 -17.74 -43.02 2.44
CA THR A 18 -18.95 -43.87 2.43
C THR A 18 -19.97 -43.46 3.50
N ASP A 19 -21.24 -43.79 3.22
CA ASP A 19 -22.39 -43.96 4.13
C ASP A 19 -23.07 -42.73 4.81
N PRO A 20 -24.38 -42.85 5.16
CA PRO A 20 -25.32 -41.74 5.01
C PRO A 20 -25.72 -40.97 6.29
N SER A 21 -26.41 -39.85 6.07
CA SER A 21 -26.82 -38.86 7.08
C SER A 21 -28.04 -39.27 7.95
N PRO A 22 -27.95 -39.21 9.29
CA PRO A 22 -29.12 -39.14 10.19
C PRO A 22 -29.70 -37.70 10.25
N PRO A 23 -30.94 -37.52 10.76
CA PRO A 23 -31.72 -36.29 10.56
C PRO A 23 -31.36 -35.12 11.49
N GLU A 24 -31.79 -33.92 11.07
CA GLU A 24 -31.65 -32.67 11.81
C GLU A 24 -32.36 -32.68 13.17
N SER A 25 -31.74 -32.07 14.19
CA SER A 25 -32.42 -31.72 15.45
C SER A 25 -32.01 -30.31 15.88
N ASN A 26 -33.01 -29.49 16.19
CA ASN A 26 -32.80 -28.08 16.55
C ASN A 26 -32.33 -27.96 18.00
N PHE A 27 -31.11 -27.46 18.23
CA PHE A 27 -30.67 -26.99 19.54
C PHE A 27 -30.02 -25.61 19.44
N THR A 28 -30.66 -24.63 20.08
CA THR A 28 -30.07 -23.32 20.37
C THR A 28 -29.12 -23.46 21.55
N GLY A 29 -27.80 -23.36 21.30
CA GLY A 29 -26.78 -23.30 22.34
C GLY A 29 -26.49 -21.86 22.76
N GLU A 30 -26.54 -21.58 24.06
CA GLU A 30 -26.04 -20.31 24.62
C GLU A 30 -24.51 -20.30 24.69
N GLY A 31 -23.90 -19.11 24.73
CA GLY A 31 -22.48 -18.92 24.44
C GLY A 31 -21.51 -19.47 25.49
N GLY A 32 -20.39 -20.03 25.02
CA GLY A 32 -19.19 -20.21 25.81
C GLY A 32 -18.39 -18.91 25.95
N LEU A 33 -17.46 -18.86 26.90
CA LEU A 33 -16.52 -17.75 27.05
C LEU A 33 -15.49 -17.76 25.92
N VAL A 34 -15.58 -16.74 25.07
CA VAL A 34 -14.62 -16.45 24.00
C VAL A 34 -13.34 -15.85 24.60
N LYS A 35 -12.17 -16.43 24.32
CA LYS A 35 -10.87 -15.75 24.59
C LYS A 35 -10.38 -14.99 23.35
N ILE A 36 -9.68 -13.88 23.56
CA ILE A 36 -9.01 -13.10 22.51
C ILE A 36 -7.51 -13.06 22.84
N LEU A 37 -6.70 -13.81 22.08
CA LEU A 37 -5.26 -13.89 22.30
C LEU A 37 -4.52 -12.83 21.48
N LYS A 38 -3.50 -12.19 22.10
CA LYS A 38 -2.63 -11.21 21.44
C LYS A 38 -1.34 -11.89 20.95
N VAL A 39 -1.35 -12.38 19.71
CA VAL A 39 -0.22 -13.09 19.11
C VAL A 39 0.70 -12.11 18.37
N CYS A 40 1.94 -11.99 18.86
CA CYS A 40 2.97 -11.13 18.29
C CYS A 40 3.74 -11.82 17.17
N PHE A 41 4.24 -11.05 16.19
CA PHE A 41 4.97 -11.58 15.04
C PHE A 41 5.98 -10.57 14.45
N CYS A 42 6.97 -11.09 13.74
CA CYS A 42 8.02 -10.29 13.10
C CYS A 42 7.51 -9.57 11.84
N THR A 43 7.94 -8.30 11.63
CA THR A 43 7.80 -7.59 10.35
C THR A 43 8.98 -6.65 10.11
N ASN A 44 9.18 -6.24 8.85
CA ASN A 44 10.22 -5.28 8.41
C ASN A 44 10.32 -3.99 9.26
N ASN A 45 9.22 -3.46 9.80
CA ASN A 45 9.18 -2.10 10.34
C ASN A 45 9.33 -2.01 11.87
N ASN A 46 9.17 -3.11 12.61
CA ASN A 46 9.27 -3.11 14.06
C ASN A 46 9.68 -4.51 14.55
N LEU A 47 10.87 -4.64 15.13
CA LEU A 47 11.33 -5.85 15.78
C LEU A 47 10.45 -6.14 17.01
N GLY A 48 9.56 -7.12 16.89
CA GLY A 48 8.74 -7.62 18.00
C GLY A 48 7.59 -6.72 18.51
N ARG A 49 7.16 -5.66 17.80
CA ARG A 49 6.00 -4.83 18.23
C ARG A 49 4.69 -5.08 17.48
N ASN A 50 4.69 -5.85 16.40
CA ASN A 50 3.47 -6.14 15.62
C ASN A 50 2.74 -7.33 16.24
N PHE A 51 1.41 -7.30 16.22
CA PHE A 51 0.55 -8.36 16.75
C PHE A 51 -0.77 -8.44 15.98
N LYS A 52 -1.42 -9.61 16.03
CA LYS A 52 -2.83 -9.80 15.68
C LYS A 52 -3.59 -10.18 16.95
N LEU A 53 -4.84 -9.75 17.03
CA LEU A 53 -5.79 -10.28 18.00
C LEU A 53 -6.48 -11.49 17.34
N VAL A 54 -6.50 -12.63 18.03
CA VAL A 54 -7.14 -13.85 17.54
C VAL A 54 -8.27 -14.24 18.47
N LYS A 55 -9.50 -14.27 17.94
CA LYS A 55 -10.67 -14.80 18.66
C LYS A 55 -10.60 -16.33 18.65
N CYS A 56 -10.52 -16.95 19.82
CA CYS A 56 -10.29 -18.39 19.96
C CYS A 56 -11.48 -19.08 20.63
N ASP A 57 -12.30 -19.77 19.83
CA ASP A 57 -13.39 -20.62 20.31
C ASP A 57 -12.85 -22.04 20.61
N SER A 58 -11.97 -22.13 21.62
CA SER A 58 -11.36 -23.36 22.18
C SER A 58 -10.43 -24.21 21.30
N SER A 59 -10.16 -23.84 20.04
CA SER A 59 -9.37 -24.69 19.11
C SER A 59 -8.50 -23.94 18.08
N TRP A 60 -7.22 -24.37 17.98
CA TRP A 60 -6.19 -24.18 16.93
C TRP A 60 -5.80 -22.76 16.44
N LEU A 61 -4.48 -22.59 16.22
CA LEU A 61 -3.81 -21.39 15.71
C LEU A 61 -2.84 -21.79 14.59
N GLY A 62 -3.07 -21.36 13.34
CA GLY A 62 -2.14 -21.60 12.22
C GLY A 62 -2.40 -20.71 10.98
N PRO A 63 -1.38 -20.03 10.43
CA PRO A 63 -1.50 -19.22 9.21
C PRO A 63 -1.52 -20.06 7.91
N ASN A 64 -2.00 -19.47 6.80
CA ASN A 64 -1.72 -19.99 5.45
C ASN A 64 -0.24 -19.76 5.14
N VAL A 65 0.52 -20.83 5.27
CA VAL A 65 1.92 -20.92 4.88
C VAL A 65 2.12 -22.33 4.35
N GLU A 66 2.86 -22.51 3.26
CA GLU A 66 3.08 -23.86 2.70
C GLU A 66 3.91 -24.71 3.68
N HIS A 67 4.83 -24.06 4.40
CA HIS A 67 5.61 -24.62 5.50
C HIS A 67 4.99 -24.36 6.89
N ALA A 68 3.65 -24.40 7.03
CA ALA A 68 2.98 -24.20 8.31
C ALA A 68 3.53 -25.11 9.45
N ALA A 69 3.97 -26.33 9.11
CA ALA A 69 4.59 -27.27 10.05
C ALA A 69 5.91 -26.80 10.69
N SER A 70 6.59 -25.80 10.12
CA SER A 70 7.82 -25.20 10.69
C SER A 70 7.55 -24.17 11.80
N TYR A 71 6.30 -23.76 12.00
CA TYR A 71 5.91 -22.75 12.97
C TYR A 71 5.54 -23.35 14.33
N GLY A 72 5.95 -22.69 15.41
CA GLY A 72 5.56 -22.94 16.79
C GLY A 72 5.08 -21.66 17.48
N LEU A 73 4.38 -21.81 18.60
CA LEU A 73 3.88 -20.71 19.40
C LEU A 73 4.64 -20.65 20.73
N LEU A 74 5.35 -19.55 20.97
CA LEU A 74 6.17 -19.37 22.16
C LEU A 74 5.48 -18.45 23.16
N LEU A 75 5.11 -18.98 24.32
CA LEU A 75 4.64 -18.21 25.47
C LEU A 75 5.86 -17.74 26.30
N LYS A 76 5.94 -16.44 26.58
CA LYS A 76 7.00 -15.84 27.42
C LYS A 76 6.37 -15.07 28.56
N HIS A 77 6.94 -15.19 29.76
CA HIS A 77 6.67 -14.25 30.84
C HIS A 77 7.55 -13.01 30.67
N LEU A 78 6.98 -11.82 30.87
CA LEU A 78 7.65 -10.54 30.62
C LEU A 78 8.51 -10.05 31.82
N LYS A 79 8.50 -10.76 32.94
CA LYS A 79 9.19 -10.37 34.19
C LYS A 79 10.19 -11.41 34.72
N SER A 80 10.33 -12.56 34.06
CA SER A 80 11.33 -13.60 34.37
C SER A 80 11.92 -14.14 33.07
N GLU A 81 12.88 -15.06 33.15
CA GLU A 81 13.43 -15.78 31.99
C GLU A 81 12.57 -16.99 31.57
N GLU A 82 11.32 -17.06 32.06
CA GLU A 82 10.41 -18.19 31.86
C GLU A 82 9.76 -18.15 30.48
N LEU A 83 9.88 -19.28 29.76
CA LEU A 83 9.36 -19.46 28.41
C LEU A 83 8.89 -20.91 28.21
N HIS A 84 7.74 -21.05 27.56
CA HIS A 84 7.09 -22.33 27.26
C HIS A 84 6.70 -22.37 25.78
N TRP A 85 7.26 -23.31 25.02
CA TRP A 85 6.77 -23.62 23.68
C TRP A 85 5.49 -24.43 23.80
N LEU A 86 4.40 -23.86 23.27
CA LEU A 86 3.07 -24.44 23.38
C LEU A 86 2.90 -25.51 22.31
N HIS A 87 2.99 -26.78 22.73
CA HIS A 87 2.78 -27.93 21.85
C HIS A 87 1.41 -27.83 21.14
N PRO A 88 1.31 -28.12 19.83
CA PRO A 88 0.11 -27.81 19.05
C PRO A 88 -1.20 -28.44 19.56
N ASP A 89 -1.12 -29.59 20.25
CA ASP A 89 -2.30 -30.26 20.84
C ASP A 89 -2.93 -29.51 22.02
N LEU A 90 -2.24 -28.52 22.61
CA LEU A 90 -2.71 -27.83 23.82
C LEU A 90 -3.93 -26.95 23.51
N THR A 91 -5.03 -27.18 24.21
CA THR A 91 -6.19 -26.28 24.14
C THR A 91 -5.91 -24.96 24.87
N VAL A 92 -6.55 -23.87 24.45
CA VAL A 92 -6.37 -22.54 25.08
C VAL A 92 -6.70 -22.61 26.59
N GLY A 93 -7.72 -23.36 26.99
CA GLY A 93 -8.06 -23.56 28.41
C GLY A 93 -7.02 -24.38 29.19
N GLU A 94 -6.32 -25.32 28.56
CA GLU A 94 -5.18 -26.02 29.19
C GLU A 94 -3.97 -25.08 29.34
N VAL A 95 -3.75 -24.13 28.41
CA VAL A 95 -2.72 -23.08 28.52
C VAL A 95 -3.05 -22.09 29.65
N GLU A 96 -4.30 -21.62 29.72
CA GLU A 96 -4.80 -20.76 30.80
C GLU A 96 -4.62 -21.41 32.17
N GLN A 97 -5.07 -22.66 32.32
CA GLN A 97 -5.02 -23.38 33.59
C GLN A 97 -3.58 -23.68 34.03
N ARG A 98 -2.66 -23.94 33.09
CA ARG A 98 -1.29 -24.40 33.40
C ARG A 98 -0.31 -23.26 33.64
N TYR A 99 -0.33 -22.22 32.82
CA TYR A 99 0.69 -21.15 32.84
C TYR A 99 0.11 -19.82 33.33
N GLU A 100 -1.04 -19.39 32.79
CA GLU A 100 -1.58 -18.06 33.11
C GLU A 100 -2.25 -17.99 34.50
N SER A 101 -2.73 -19.11 35.04
CA SER A 101 -3.46 -19.21 36.32
C SER A 101 -2.74 -18.67 37.57
N HIS A 102 -1.42 -18.49 37.52
CA HIS A 102 -0.59 -17.99 38.63
C HIS A 102 -0.20 -16.51 38.48
N HIS A 103 -0.53 -15.88 37.35
CA HIS A 103 0.00 -14.58 36.92
C HIS A 103 -1.09 -13.72 36.27
N VAL A 104 -0.81 -12.45 35.97
CA VAL A 104 -1.76 -11.60 35.23
C VAL A 104 -1.52 -11.78 33.73
N GLU A 105 -2.57 -11.91 32.91
CA GLU A 105 -2.49 -12.08 31.45
C GLU A 105 -1.58 -11.02 30.76
N ALA A 106 -1.58 -9.78 31.27
CA ALA A 106 -0.72 -8.70 30.77
C ALA A 106 0.79 -8.87 31.07
N GLU A 107 1.17 -9.85 31.90
CA GLU A 107 2.55 -10.28 32.14
C GLU A 107 3.01 -11.35 31.15
N TRP A 108 2.10 -11.94 30.37
CA TRP A 108 2.38 -12.96 29.36
C TRP A 108 2.43 -12.37 27.96
N ARG A 109 3.17 -13.06 27.08
CA ARG A 109 3.31 -12.70 25.67
C ARG A 109 3.41 -13.95 24.81
N TYR A 110 2.54 -14.02 23.80
CA TYR A 110 2.59 -15.03 22.75
C TYR A 110 3.40 -14.48 21.56
N ASP A 111 4.49 -15.14 21.18
CA ASP A 111 5.25 -14.90 19.95
C ASP A 111 5.06 -16.07 18.97
N LEU A 112 4.53 -15.81 17.77
CA LEU A 112 4.56 -16.77 16.67
C LEU A 112 5.97 -16.82 16.09
N ARG A 113 6.59 -18.00 16.00
CA ARG A 113 7.98 -18.17 15.57
C ARG A 113 8.16 -19.40 14.69
N ILE A 114 9.16 -19.39 13.83
CA ILE A 114 9.67 -20.61 13.18
C ILE A 114 10.60 -21.30 14.19
N ARG A 115 10.40 -22.61 14.39
CA ARG A 115 11.17 -23.44 15.32
C ARG A 115 11.76 -24.69 14.67
N TYR A 116 10.99 -25.36 13.83
CA TYR A 116 11.37 -26.62 13.20
C TYR A 116 11.87 -26.33 11.79
N ILE A 117 13.19 -26.26 11.63
CA ILE A 117 13.86 -25.72 10.45
C ILE A 117 14.33 -26.89 9.58
N PRO A 118 13.85 -27.03 8.33
CA PRO A 118 14.31 -28.10 7.44
C PRO A 118 15.84 -28.08 7.27
N VAL A 119 16.47 -29.25 7.16
CA VAL A 119 17.93 -29.37 6.94
C VAL A 119 18.37 -28.62 5.67
N THR A 120 17.47 -28.50 4.70
CA THR A 120 17.62 -27.81 3.41
C THR A 120 16.86 -26.48 3.33
N PHE A 121 16.57 -25.81 4.45
CA PHE A 121 15.62 -24.66 4.51
C PHE A 121 15.85 -23.53 3.50
N LEU A 122 17.09 -23.30 3.03
CA LEU A 122 17.37 -22.29 1.99
C LEU A 122 16.86 -22.67 0.60
N ASP A 123 16.67 -23.96 0.32
CA ASP A 123 15.99 -24.47 -0.87
C ASP A 123 14.50 -24.75 -0.58
N ASP A 124 14.14 -25.28 0.59
CA ASP A 124 12.73 -25.56 0.93
C ASP A 124 11.89 -24.25 1.05
N PHE A 125 12.39 -23.23 1.77
CA PHE A 125 11.70 -21.94 1.90
C PHE A 125 11.91 -21.02 0.68
N LYS A 126 12.59 -21.47 -0.37
CA LYS A 126 12.92 -20.65 -1.56
C LYS A 126 11.69 -20.32 -2.39
N ASP A 127 10.82 -21.33 -2.56
CA ASP A 127 9.54 -21.18 -3.24
C ASP A 127 8.51 -20.52 -2.31
N ASP A 128 8.56 -20.79 -1.00
CA ASP A 128 7.80 -20.09 0.05
C ASP A 128 8.54 -18.86 0.58
N ARG A 129 8.63 -17.85 -0.29
CA ARG A 129 9.27 -16.56 -0.01
C ARG A 129 8.72 -15.84 1.24
N SER A 130 7.49 -16.17 1.67
CA SER A 130 6.90 -15.62 2.91
C SER A 130 7.59 -16.20 4.14
N THR A 131 7.79 -17.52 4.17
CA THR A 131 8.53 -18.21 5.24
C THR A 131 9.99 -17.78 5.30
N LEU A 132 10.68 -17.68 4.16
CA LEU A 132 12.07 -17.22 4.11
C LEU A 132 12.23 -15.80 4.68
N LEU A 133 11.35 -14.87 4.29
CA LEU A 133 11.35 -13.50 4.80
C LEU A 133 10.98 -13.43 6.29
N TYR A 134 10.06 -14.29 6.75
CA TYR A 134 9.69 -14.36 8.17
C TYR A 134 10.86 -14.88 9.02
N PHE A 135 11.51 -15.97 8.57
CA PHE A 135 12.68 -16.53 9.25
C PHE A 135 13.84 -15.54 9.29
N TYR A 136 14.10 -14.85 8.16
CA TYR A 136 15.08 -13.77 8.11
C TYR A 136 14.81 -12.67 9.14
N GLN A 137 13.56 -12.20 9.24
CA GLN A 137 13.19 -11.15 10.20
C GLN A 137 13.25 -11.64 11.67
N GLN A 138 12.97 -12.92 11.92
CA GLN A 138 13.15 -13.54 13.24
C GLN A 138 14.63 -13.57 13.63
N VAL A 139 15.48 -14.22 12.82
CA VAL A 139 16.92 -14.34 13.08
C VAL A 139 17.60 -12.97 13.16
N ARG A 140 17.18 -12.00 12.33
CA ARG A 140 17.61 -10.61 12.43
C ARG A 140 17.19 -9.94 13.75
N SER A 141 15.98 -10.20 14.23
CA SER A 141 15.49 -9.67 15.52
C SER A 141 16.33 -10.22 16.67
N ASP A 142 16.55 -11.53 16.68
CA ASP A 142 17.33 -12.19 17.73
C ASP A 142 18.79 -11.74 17.70
N TYR A 143 19.39 -11.57 16.50
CA TYR A 143 20.70 -10.94 16.33
C TYR A 143 20.75 -9.54 16.98
N MET A 144 19.86 -8.63 16.59
CA MET A 144 19.84 -7.25 17.11
C MET A 144 19.63 -7.19 18.62
N GLN A 145 18.86 -8.13 19.19
CA GLN A 145 18.52 -8.15 20.61
C GLN A 145 19.58 -8.82 21.50
N TYR A 146 20.18 -9.93 21.06
CA TYR A 146 21.01 -10.79 21.92
C TYR A 146 22.48 -10.93 21.51
N HIS A 147 22.84 -10.57 20.27
CA HIS A 147 24.15 -10.87 19.68
C HIS A 147 24.89 -9.67 19.08
N ALA A 148 24.18 -8.61 18.65
CA ALA A 148 24.77 -7.48 17.95
C ALA A 148 25.74 -6.61 18.81
N SER A 149 25.72 -6.78 20.13
CA SER A 149 26.69 -6.20 21.08
C SER A 149 27.94 -7.08 21.31
N LYS A 150 28.00 -8.28 20.72
CA LYS A 150 29.05 -9.30 20.92
C LYS A 150 29.84 -9.61 19.63
N VAL A 151 29.29 -9.26 18.46
CA VAL A 151 29.99 -9.36 17.17
C VAL A 151 31.04 -8.25 17.00
N SER A 152 31.94 -8.39 16.03
CA SER A 152 32.88 -7.33 15.68
C SER A 152 32.22 -6.20 14.89
N ASP A 153 32.76 -4.98 14.99
CA ASP A 153 32.35 -3.81 14.19
C ASP A 153 32.31 -4.11 12.68
N GLY A 154 33.23 -4.95 12.18
CA GLY A 154 33.25 -5.38 10.78
C GLY A 154 32.04 -6.22 10.40
N MET A 155 31.71 -7.24 11.19
CA MET A 155 30.52 -8.08 10.97
C MET A 155 29.23 -7.28 11.14
N ALA A 156 29.16 -6.40 12.14
CA ALA A 156 28.02 -5.49 12.33
C ALA A 156 27.81 -4.54 11.13
N LEU A 157 28.89 -4.02 10.54
CA LEU A 157 28.83 -3.23 9.29
C LEU A 157 28.33 -4.07 8.11
N GLN A 158 28.75 -5.33 7.99
CA GLN A 158 28.31 -6.22 6.90
C GLN A 158 26.82 -6.55 7.01
N LEU A 159 26.38 -7.05 8.18
CA LEU A 159 24.99 -7.41 8.45
C LEU A 159 24.03 -6.21 8.32
N GLY A 160 24.43 -5.03 8.79
CA GLY A 160 23.64 -3.81 8.66
C GLY A 160 23.57 -3.27 7.22
N CYS A 161 24.66 -3.36 6.44
CA CYS A 161 24.64 -3.00 5.02
C CYS A 161 23.80 -3.98 4.17
N LEU A 162 23.78 -5.27 4.52
CA LEU A 162 22.91 -6.28 3.89
C LEU A 162 21.43 -6.00 4.16
N GLU A 163 21.04 -5.71 5.41
CA GLU A 163 19.67 -5.26 5.71
C GLU A 163 19.35 -3.97 4.95
N LEU A 164 20.26 -2.99 4.89
CA LEU A 164 19.98 -1.73 4.22
C LEU A 164 19.73 -1.92 2.71
N ARG A 165 20.51 -2.79 2.04
CA ARG A 165 20.31 -3.18 0.62
C ARG A 165 18.98 -3.91 0.41
N ARG A 166 18.60 -4.80 1.34
CA ARG A 166 17.34 -5.54 1.31
C ARG A 166 16.14 -4.63 1.55
N PHE A 167 16.21 -3.77 2.56
CA PHE A 167 15.15 -2.85 2.97
C PHE A 167 14.87 -1.80 1.89
N TYR A 168 15.92 -1.21 1.32
CA TYR A 168 15.82 -0.23 0.21
C TYR A 168 16.05 -0.91 -1.15
N LYS A 169 15.38 -2.04 -1.41
CA LYS A 169 15.54 -2.85 -2.63
C LYS A 169 15.34 -2.09 -3.95
N ASP A 170 14.53 -1.03 -3.96
CA ASP A 170 14.30 -0.17 -5.14
C ASP A 170 15.41 0.88 -5.37
N MET A 171 16.26 1.16 -4.38
CA MET A 171 17.34 2.13 -4.48
C MET A 171 18.43 1.62 -5.44
N ASN A 172 18.94 2.50 -6.30
CA ASN A 172 20.05 2.19 -7.19
C ASN A 172 21.33 1.73 -6.45
N ALA A 173 22.26 1.10 -7.16
CA ALA A 173 23.52 0.62 -6.57
C ALA A 173 24.39 1.76 -5.97
N LYS A 174 24.30 2.98 -6.52
CA LYS A 174 25.08 4.15 -6.09
C LYS A 174 24.35 5.05 -5.09
N GLY A 175 23.23 4.60 -4.52
CA GLY A 175 22.30 5.47 -3.78
C GLY A 175 22.92 6.18 -2.59
N LEU A 176 23.83 5.51 -1.87
CA LEU A 176 24.56 6.09 -0.74
C LEU A 176 25.80 6.91 -1.12
N GLU A 177 26.21 6.98 -2.41
CA GLU A 177 27.25 7.93 -2.85
C GLU A 177 26.76 9.38 -2.70
N LYS A 178 25.44 9.61 -2.81
CA LYS A 178 24.84 10.95 -2.74
C LYS A 178 24.69 11.44 -1.31
N LYS A 179 25.25 12.62 -1.01
CA LYS A 179 25.24 13.25 0.32
C LYS A 179 23.82 13.38 0.90
N SER A 180 22.84 13.82 0.10
CA SER A 180 21.43 13.96 0.50
C SER A 180 20.86 12.66 1.07
N ASN A 181 21.17 11.54 0.43
CA ASN A 181 20.59 10.23 0.71
C ASN A 181 21.13 9.64 2.01
N ILE A 182 22.42 9.86 2.30
CA ILE A 182 23.04 9.42 3.56
C ILE A 182 22.84 10.42 4.71
N ASP A 183 22.69 11.72 4.42
CA ASP A 183 22.20 12.70 5.41
C ASP A 183 20.77 12.36 5.89
N LEU A 184 19.90 11.93 4.97
CA LEU A 184 18.52 11.48 5.25
C LEU A 184 18.52 10.19 6.08
N LEU A 185 19.33 9.20 5.72
CA LEU A 185 19.50 7.97 6.51
C LEU A 185 19.93 8.28 7.95
N GLU A 186 20.99 9.07 8.13
CA GLU A 186 21.57 9.36 9.45
C GLU A 186 20.69 10.20 10.36
N LYS A 187 19.96 11.18 9.81
CA LYS A 187 19.24 12.19 10.62
C LYS A 187 17.75 11.92 10.76
N GLU A 188 17.15 11.28 9.77
CA GLU A 188 15.70 11.25 9.60
C GLU A 188 15.14 9.81 9.61
N VAL A 189 15.97 8.79 9.37
CA VAL A 189 15.61 7.36 9.51
C VAL A 189 16.18 6.70 10.77
N GLY A 190 17.38 7.10 11.18
CA GLY A 190 18.14 6.45 12.26
C GLY A 190 19.05 5.34 11.74
N LEU A 191 20.32 5.34 12.19
CA LEU A 191 21.26 4.24 11.91
C LEU A 191 21.00 3.02 12.79
N ASP A 192 20.43 3.22 13.98
CA ASP A 192 20.05 2.21 14.98
C ASP A 192 19.05 1.18 14.45
N LEU A 193 18.24 1.56 13.45
CA LEU A 193 17.37 0.63 12.72
C LEU A 193 18.16 -0.46 11.97
N PHE A 194 19.42 -0.19 11.59
CA PHE A 194 20.26 -1.06 10.74
C PHE A 194 21.52 -1.58 11.45
N PHE A 195 22.10 -0.80 12.37
CA PHE A 195 23.40 -1.03 12.99
C PHE A 195 23.28 -0.99 14.52
N PRO A 196 23.99 -1.84 15.28
CA PRO A 196 23.95 -1.78 16.74
C PRO A 196 24.52 -0.48 17.29
N GLN A 197 23.95 -0.01 18.41
CA GLN A 197 24.38 1.24 19.07
C GLN A 197 25.87 1.24 19.46
N GLN A 198 26.44 0.05 19.73
CA GLN A 198 27.86 -0.16 19.98
C GLN A 198 28.72 0.31 18.79
N LEU A 199 28.38 -0.12 17.58
CA LEU A 199 29.06 0.28 16.33
C LEU A 199 28.83 1.76 15.99
N ILE A 200 27.63 2.29 16.30
CA ILE A 200 27.32 3.71 16.10
C ILE A 200 28.16 4.60 17.04
N ASN A 201 28.42 4.12 18.26
CA ASN A 201 29.20 4.83 19.27
C ASN A 201 30.72 4.59 19.18
N SER A 202 31.19 3.52 18.53
CA SER A 202 32.61 3.15 18.50
C SER A 202 33.49 4.11 17.69
N MET A 203 32.91 4.83 16.72
CA MET A 203 33.64 5.71 15.81
C MET A 203 32.90 7.00 15.48
N LYS A 204 33.64 8.02 15.04
CA LYS A 204 33.07 9.34 14.68
C LYS A 204 32.14 9.21 13.47
N GLN A 205 31.00 9.92 13.49
CA GLN A 205 29.99 9.92 12.42
C GLN A 205 30.57 9.98 10.98
N LYS A 206 31.53 10.87 10.71
CA LYS A 206 32.18 11.00 9.38
C LYS A 206 32.99 9.76 8.97
N GLN A 207 33.52 9.00 9.93
CA GLN A 207 34.20 7.72 9.69
C GLN A 207 33.17 6.60 9.48
N LEU A 208 32.15 6.51 10.35
CA LEU A 208 31.05 5.55 10.23
C LEU A 208 30.36 5.66 8.86
N ARG A 209 30.02 6.87 8.44
CA ARG A 209 29.48 7.18 7.09
C ARG A 209 30.32 6.56 5.98
N LYS A 210 31.64 6.78 6.03
CA LYS A 210 32.57 6.27 5.01
C LYS A 210 32.63 4.74 5.03
N MET A 211 32.65 4.12 6.21
CA MET A 211 32.61 2.66 6.36
C MET A 211 31.32 2.07 5.78
N ILE A 212 30.15 2.67 6.09
CA ILE A 212 28.86 2.25 5.53
C ILE A 212 28.87 2.36 4.00
N GLN A 213 29.32 3.48 3.43
CA GLN A 213 29.43 3.64 1.97
C GLN A 213 30.36 2.60 1.32
N GLN A 214 31.53 2.33 1.92
CA GLN A 214 32.50 1.38 1.39
C GLN A 214 32.04 -0.09 1.50
N THR A 215 31.35 -0.46 2.59
CA THR A 215 30.81 -1.80 2.77
C THR A 215 29.55 -2.03 1.93
N PHE A 216 28.63 -1.07 1.88
CA PHE A 216 27.40 -1.15 1.06
C PHE A 216 27.71 -1.40 -0.41
N GLN A 217 28.79 -0.80 -0.95
CA GLN A 217 29.17 -0.96 -2.36
C GLN A 217 29.48 -2.42 -2.76
N GLN A 218 29.80 -3.29 -1.81
CA GLN A 218 30.03 -4.74 -2.02
C GLN A 218 28.71 -5.50 -2.24
N TYR A 219 27.61 -5.00 -1.67
CA TYR A 219 26.28 -5.62 -1.71
C TYR A 219 25.32 -4.86 -2.63
N ALA A 220 25.73 -3.71 -3.16
CA ALA A 220 24.87 -2.73 -3.84
C ALA A 220 24.05 -3.26 -5.03
N SER A 221 24.47 -4.37 -5.65
CA SER A 221 23.80 -5.04 -6.78
C SER A 221 23.02 -6.32 -6.41
N LEU A 222 23.02 -6.73 -5.15
CA LEU A 222 22.29 -7.91 -4.67
C LEU A 222 20.78 -7.64 -4.63
N LYS A 223 19.97 -8.67 -4.93
CA LYS A 223 18.52 -8.63 -4.76
C LYS A 223 18.14 -8.85 -3.29
N GLU A 224 16.86 -8.64 -2.99
CA GLU A 224 16.27 -8.88 -1.67
C GLU A 224 16.59 -10.28 -1.12
N ASP A 225 16.45 -11.31 -1.95
CA ASP A 225 16.65 -12.72 -1.55
C ASP A 225 18.14 -13.06 -1.39
N ASP A 226 18.99 -12.59 -2.31
CA ASP A 226 20.46 -12.72 -2.22
C ASP A 226 21.00 -12.09 -0.92
N CYS A 227 20.42 -10.96 -0.49
CA CYS A 227 20.79 -10.30 0.77
C CYS A 227 20.40 -11.11 2.01
N MET A 228 19.26 -11.81 1.98
CA MET A 228 18.84 -12.68 3.08
C MET A 228 19.78 -13.88 3.20
N ILE A 229 20.09 -14.54 2.07
CA ILE A 229 21.05 -15.66 2.03
C ILE A 229 22.43 -15.21 2.53
N LYS A 230 22.96 -14.10 2.03
CA LYS A 230 24.28 -13.58 2.44
C LYS A 230 24.32 -13.19 3.92
N PHE A 231 23.21 -12.75 4.50
CA PHE A 231 23.11 -12.44 5.94
C PHE A 231 23.12 -13.71 6.78
N PHE A 232 22.38 -14.77 6.39
CA PHE A 232 22.43 -16.07 7.05
C PHE A 232 23.86 -16.64 7.04
N GLU A 233 24.51 -16.68 5.86
CA GLU A 233 25.92 -17.09 5.73
C GLU A 233 26.85 -16.29 6.67
N THR A 234 26.73 -14.95 6.66
CA THR A 234 27.60 -14.06 7.47
C THR A 234 27.36 -14.22 8.97
N LEU A 235 26.14 -14.53 9.41
CA LEU A 235 25.82 -14.70 10.83
C LEU A 235 26.20 -16.10 11.34
N LYS A 236 26.18 -17.13 10.49
CA LYS A 236 26.48 -18.52 10.88
C LYS A 236 27.93 -18.71 11.37
N ASP A 237 28.86 -17.89 10.90
CA ASP A 237 30.24 -17.82 11.41
C ASP A 237 30.35 -17.39 12.90
N PHE A 238 29.28 -16.84 13.48
CA PHE A 238 29.24 -16.37 14.87
C PHE A 238 28.16 -17.07 15.73
N VAL A 239 27.03 -17.46 15.15
CA VAL A 239 25.91 -18.06 15.89
C VAL A 239 25.13 -19.05 15.03
N SER A 240 24.87 -20.24 15.58
CA SER A 240 23.83 -21.14 15.10
C SER A 240 22.47 -20.50 15.37
N TYR A 241 21.72 -20.20 14.32
CA TYR A 241 20.32 -19.76 14.37
C TYR A 241 19.35 -20.90 14.02
N ASP A 242 19.90 -22.07 13.70
CA ASP A 242 19.25 -23.30 13.26
C ASP A 242 19.40 -24.45 14.28
N GLU A 243 19.92 -24.17 15.48
CA GLU A 243 20.14 -25.14 16.56
C GLU A 243 19.67 -24.56 17.92
N GLU A 244 19.01 -25.36 18.76
CA GLU A 244 18.73 -25.03 20.18
C GLU A 244 19.61 -25.89 21.11
N VAL A 245 20.32 -25.26 22.06
CA VAL A 245 21.29 -25.93 22.95
C VAL A 245 20.75 -26.00 24.39
N PHE A 246 20.64 -27.22 24.93
CA PHE A 246 20.09 -27.48 26.27
C PHE A 246 21.15 -28.05 27.24
N PRO A 247 21.34 -27.44 28.44
CA PRO A 247 22.21 -28.01 29.47
C PRO A 247 21.52 -29.20 30.15
N CYS A 248 22.07 -30.40 29.97
CA CYS A 248 21.46 -31.65 30.46
C CYS A 248 22.49 -32.71 30.89
N GLU A 249 22.03 -33.72 31.64
CA GLU A 249 22.83 -34.85 32.13
C GLU A 249 22.39 -36.14 31.41
N LEU A 250 23.29 -36.79 30.67
CA LEU A 250 23.03 -38.07 30.00
C LEU A 250 23.12 -39.25 30.98
N VAL A 251 22.01 -39.94 31.20
CA VAL A 251 21.89 -41.04 32.19
C VAL A 251 22.20 -42.38 31.51
N VAL A 252 23.50 -42.67 31.35
CA VAL A 252 23.99 -43.94 30.77
C VAL A 252 24.22 -45.00 31.84
N SER A 253 23.71 -46.22 31.64
CA SER A 253 23.95 -47.34 32.57
C SER A 253 25.36 -47.92 32.42
N SER A 254 26.34 -47.25 33.03
CA SER A 254 27.76 -47.62 33.14
C SER A 254 28.61 -47.62 31.85
N ASN A 255 29.89 -47.23 32.01
CA ASN A 255 31.02 -47.39 31.07
C ASN A 255 31.17 -46.43 29.86
N LEU A 256 30.48 -45.27 29.82
CA LEU A 256 30.79 -44.20 28.85
C LEU A 256 31.01 -42.83 29.53
N THR A 257 32.07 -42.74 30.35
CA THR A 257 32.49 -41.52 31.04
C THR A 257 33.26 -40.56 30.11
N HIS A 258 32.63 -40.11 29.02
CA HIS A 258 33.26 -39.18 28.08
C HIS A 258 33.25 -37.73 28.58
N ARG A 259 34.34 -37.33 29.26
CA ARG A 259 34.84 -35.95 29.21
C ARG A 259 35.86 -35.88 28.08
N GLY A 260 35.51 -35.29 26.93
CA GLY A 260 36.46 -35.14 25.83
C GLY A 260 35.91 -34.31 24.65
N ASP A 261 36.70 -33.30 24.27
CA ASP A 261 36.60 -32.41 23.10
C ASP A 261 35.32 -31.58 22.85
N PRO A 262 35.44 -30.40 22.19
CA PRO A 262 34.34 -29.50 21.89
C PRO A 262 33.61 -29.84 20.56
N LYS A 263 33.79 -31.04 20.01
CA LYS A 263 33.06 -31.48 18.82
C LYS A 263 31.77 -32.21 19.21
N ALA A 264 30.65 -31.79 18.64
CA ALA A 264 29.35 -32.42 18.84
C ALA A 264 29.41 -33.92 18.47
N VAL A 265 28.83 -34.75 19.33
CA VAL A 265 28.69 -36.21 19.11
C VAL A 265 27.25 -36.50 18.71
N PHE A 266 27.07 -37.11 17.55
CA PHE A 266 25.75 -37.53 17.07
C PHE A 266 25.19 -38.67 17.93
N LEU A 267 23.92 -38.54 18.36
CA LEU A 267 23.26 -39.50 19.27
C LEU A 267 22.14 -40.31 18.60
N ALA A 268 21.25 -39.66 17.84
CA ALA A 268 20.12 -40.28 17.14
C ALA A 268 19.61 -39.37 16.00
N ASP A 269 18.98 -39.98 15.00
CA ASP A 269 18.24 -39.29 13.93
C ASP A 269 16.75 -39.11 14.32
N PHE A 270 16.11 -37.99 13.95
CA PHE A 270 14.70 -37.74 14.31
C PHE A 270 13.73 -38.78 13.72
N LYS A 271 14.06 -39.42 12.59
CA LYS A 271 13.27 -40.52 12.00
C LYS A 271 13.38 -41.82 12.79
N GLN A 272 14.45 -42.00 13.58
CA GLN A 272 14.64 -43.17 14.44
C GLN A 272 13.82 -43.07 15.74
N ILE A 273 13.48 -41.87 16.21
CA ILE A 273 12.72 -41.68 17.45
C ILE A 273 11.27 -42.12 17.23
N LYS A 274 10.81 -43.14 17.96
CA LYS A 274 9.44 -43.67 17.86
C LYS A 274 8.54 -43.24 19.02
N LYS A 275 9.12 -42.87 20.16
CA LYS A 275 8.38 -42.44 21.35
C LYS A 275 9.26 -41.56 22.25
N VAL A 276 8.67 -40.49 22.76
CA VAL A 276 9.26 -39.64 23.80
C VAL A 276 8.35 -39.66 25.03
N GLN A 277 8.90 -39.77 26.24
CA GLN A 277 8.14 -39.70 27.49
C GLN A 277 8.94 -38.97 28.56
N CYS A 278 8.28 -38.15 29.37
CA CYS A 278 8.88 -37.49 30.53
C CYS A 278 8.44 -38.17 31.84
N LEU A 279 9.35 -38.23 32.81
CA LEU A 279 9.12 -38.73 34.17
C LEU A 279 9.68 -37.70 35.16
N ALA A 280 8.87 -37.23 36.11
CA ALA A 280 9.35 -36.36 37.19
C ALA A 280 10.38 -37.10 38.06
N GLN A 281 11.42 -36.39 38.48
CA GLN A 281 12.28 -36.79 39.59
C GLN A 281 11.86 -35.99 40.85
N GLY A 282 11.96 -36.62 42.02
CA GLY A 282 11.45 -36.06 43.29
C GLY A 282 12.24 -34.87 43.84
N ASP A 283 13.28 -34.43 43.13
CA ASP A 283 14.16 -33.30 43.44
C ASP A 283 13.84 -32.04 42.59
N GLY A 284 12.85 -32.11 41.70
CA GLY A 284 12.48 -31.04 40.78
C GLY A 284 13.15 -31.12 39.40
N LYS A 285 14.05 -32.11 39.18
CA LYS A 285 14.52 -32.46 37.83
C LYS A 285 13.46 -33.24 37.06
N ALA A 286 13.58 -33.25 35.74
CA ALA A 286 12.76 -34.06 34.85
C ALA A 286 13.62 -35.03 34.04
N LEU A 287 13.13 -36.25 33.81
CA LEU A 287 13.82 -37.30 33.06
C LEU A 287 13.08 -37.61 31.76
N LEU A 288 13.62 -37.14 30.64
CA LEU A 288 13.18 -37.55 29.32
C LEU A 288 13.72 -38.95 28.99
N LYS A 289 12.90 -39.74 28.32
CA LYS A 289 13.22 -41.07 27.81
C LYS A 289 12.79 -41.17 26.35
N LEU A 290 13.76 -41.32 25.45
CA LEU A 290 13.58 -41.42 24.01
C LEU A 290 13.75 -42.87 23.58
N ASP A 291 12.73 -43.44 22.96
CA ASP A 291 12.76 -44.76 22.34
C ASP A 291 13.24 -44.61 20.89
N VAL A 292 14.37 -45.24 20.56
CA VAL A 292 15.13 -45.03 19.32
C VAL A 292 15.26 -46.36 18.59
N GLU A 293 14.80 -46.40 17.34
CA GLU A 293 14.79 -47.59 16.51
C GLU A 293 16.20 -48.19 16.34
N GLY A 294 16.34 -49.47 16.67
CA GLY A 294 17.63 -50.19 16.65
C GLY A 294 18.50 -50.03 17.91
N ALA A 295 18.17 -49.12 18.84
CA ALA A 295 18.89 -48.99 20.10
C ALA A 295 18.55 -50.13 21.06
N ARG A 296 19.56 -50.66 21.78
CA ARG A 296 19.37 -51.71 22.79
C ARG A 296 18.88 -51.18 24.15
N GLN A 297 18.93 -49.87 24.34
CA GLN A 297 18.54 -49.17 25.57
C GLN A 297 17.92 -47.82 25.20
N CYS A 298 16.92 -47.40 25.97
CA CYS A 298 16.24 -46.12 25.80
C CYS A 298 17.14 -44.95 26.24
N LEU A 299 17.36 -43.98 25.35
CA LEU A 299 18.19 -42.81 25.61
C LEU A 299 17.53 -41.95 26.70
N SER A 300 18.22 -41.81 27.83
CA SER A 300 17.69 -41.17 29.04
C SER A 300 18.43 -39.87 29.34
N ILE A 301 17.71 -38.75 29.39
CA ILE A 301 18.25 -37.39 29.52
C ILE A 301 17.61 -36.72 30.73
N SER A 302 18.40 -36.33 31.72
CA SER A 302 17.96 -35.60 32.91
C SER A 302 18.17 -34.10 32.71
N VAL A 303 17.16 -33.29 33.03
CA VAL A 303 17.13 -31.84 32.81
C VAL A 303 16.69 -31.09 34.07
N ALA A 304 17.03 -29.80 34.14
CA ALA A 304 16.93 -29.00 35.36
C ALA A 304 15.49 -28.65 35.80
N SER A 305 14.48 -28.80 34.94
CA SER A 305 13.06 -28.52 35.27
C SER A 305 12.09 -29.22 34.31
N ASP A 306 10.84 -29.41 34.73
CA ASP A 306 9.75 -29.89 33.86
C ASP A 306 9.56 -28.99 32.63
N SER A 307 9.65 -27.66 32.78
CA SER A 307 9.54 -26.71 31.66
C SER A 307 10.64 -26.88 30.61
N MET A 308 11.86 -27.23 31.03
CA MET A 308 12.94 -27.58 30.11
C MET A 308 12.63 -28.90 29.38
N ALA A 309 12.04 -29.88 30.06
CA ALA A 309 11.59 -31.12 29.42
C ALA A 309 10.42 -30.89 28.44
N GLU A 310 9.46 -30.04 28.76
CA GLU A 310 8.37 -29.63 27.86
C GLU A 310 8.93 -28.98 26.59
N ASN A 311 9.82 -27.99 26.75
CA ASN A 311 10.47 -27.29 25.65
C ASN A 311 11.30 -28.23 24.75
N MET A 312 11.99 -29.22 25.32
CA MET A 312 12.74 -30.23 24.56
C MET A 312 11.82 -31.26 23.88
N MET A 313 10.76 -31.71 24.57
CA MET A 313 9.80 -32.66 23.99
C MET A 313 9.10 -32.07 22.77
N ASP A 314 8.64 -30.82 22.83
CA ASP A 314 8.02 -30.14 21.67
C ASP A 314 8.99 -30.00 20.49
N LEU A 315 10.27 -29.67 20.75
CA LEU A 315 11.29 -29.57 19.71
C LEU A 315 11.50 -30.90 18.99
N ILE A 316 11.70 -31.98 19.75
CA ILE A 316 11.88 -33.34 19.22
C ILE A 316 10.63 -33.77 18.45
N ASP A 317 9.45 -33.57 19.02
CA ASP A 317 8.18 -33.95 18.40
C ASP A 317 7.95 -33.22 17.08
N GLY A 318 8.23 -31.91 17.03
CA GLY A 318 8.10 -31.13 15.80
C GLY A 318 9.09 -31.53 14.70
N TYR A 319 10.34 -31.85 15.03
CA TYR A 319 11.25 -32.43 14.04
C TYR A 319 10.80 -33.84 13.59
N CYS A 320 10.30 -34.69 14.50
CA CYS A 320 9.72 -35.98 14.12
C CYS A 320 8.49 -35.83 13.21
N ARG A 321 7.59 -34.87 13.47
CA ARG A 321 6.44 -34.54 12.61
C ARG A 321 6.88 -34.07 11.23
N LEU A 322 7.82 -33.11 11.19
CA LEU A 322 8.34 -32.50 9.97
C LEU A 322 9.07 -33.52 9.08
N GLU A 323 10.03 -34.28 9.63
CA GLU A 323 10.87 -35.20 8.85
C GLU A 323 10.16 -36.48 8.39
N ASN A 324 9.10 -36.90 9.09
CA ASN A 324 8.26 -38.03 8.67
C ASN A 324 6.99 -37.58 7.93
N ASN A 325 6.80 -36.28 7.70
CA ASN A 325 5.64 -35.66 7.04
C ASN A 325 4.30 -36.14 7.63
N THR A 326 4.13 -35.96 8.94
CA THR A 326 3.00 -36.49 9.71
C THR A 326 2.52 -35.53 10.79
N ASP A 327 1.20 -35.44 10.98
CA ASP A 327 0.59 -34.70 12.10
C ASP A 327 0.68 -35.45 13.44
N GLY A 328 1.12 -36.72 13.43
CA GLY A 328 1.15 -37.60 14.60
C GLY A 328 2.30 -37.31 15.58
N THR A 329 1.96 -36.99 16.83
CA THR A 329 2.92 -36.84 17.93
C THR A 329 3.55 -38.16 18.38
N VAL A 330 4.85 -38.14 18.66
CA VAL A 330 5.63 -39.20 19.34
C VAL A 330 5.64 -39.03 20.87
N ILE A 331 5.11 -37.93 21.42
CA ILE A 331 4.99 -37.71 22.87
C ILE A 331 3.93 -38.65 23.45
N TYR A 332 4.39 -39.65 24.20
CA TYR A 332 3.53 -40.61 24.88
C TYR A 332 2.86 -40.00 26.11
N ARG A 333 1.56 -39.73 26.01
CA ARG A 333 0.69 -39.38 27.13
C ARG A 333 -0.09 -40.64 27.55
N PRO A 334 -0.03 -41.10 28.81
CA PRO A 334 -0.83 -42.24 29.26
C PRO A 334 -2.33 -41.94 29.12
N ASN A 335 -3.12 -42.96 28.75
CA ASN A 335 -4.48 -42.79 28.23
C ASN A 335 -5.42 -42.01 29.17
N LYS A 336 -6.10 -40.97 28.64
CA LYS A 336 -7.29 -40.35 29.26
C LYS A 336 -8.48 -41.35 29.18
N GLY A 337 -8.46 -42.42 29.97
CA GLY A 337 -9.50 -43.46 29.97
C GLY A 337 -9.50 -44.36 31.21
N VAL A 338 -10.68 -44.53 31.84
CA VAL A 338 -10.93 -45.27 33.09
C VAL A 338 -10.18 -44.71 34.32
N TYR A 339 -10.82 -43.78 35.03
CA TYR A 339 -10.36 -43.31 36.34
C TYR A 339 -10.49 -44.39 37.42
N ASN A 340 -9.39 -45.09 37.72
CA ASN A 340 -9.11 -45.51 39.08
C ASN A 340 -8.29 -44.40 39.75
N ALA A 341 -8.87 -43.75 40.76
CA ALA A 341 -8.26 -42.59 41.43
C ALA A 341 -7.11 -43.01 42.36
N ALA A 342 -5.89 -43.11 41.82
CA ALA A 342 -4.68 -43.36 42.62
C ALA A 342 -3.37 -42.83 41.99
N THR A 343 -3.23 -42.83 40.66
CA THR A 343 -1.90 -42.71 40.02
C THR A 343 -1.90 -41.77 38.80
N LEU A 344 -0.81 -41.00 38.65
CA LEU A 344 -0.54 -40.03 37.57
C LEU A 344 -1.51 -38.85 37.46
N VAL A 345 -1.39 -37.95 38.43
CA VAL A 345 -1.62 -36.51 38.24
C VAL A 345 -0.32 -35.79 38.57
N PHE A 346 0.25 -35.04 37.63
CA PHE A 346 1.32 -34.08 37.94
C PHE A 346 0.68 -32.90 38.70
N SER A 347 1.05 -32.76 39.98
CA SER A 347 0.90 -31.57 40.84
C SER A 347 -0.36 -30.68 40.69
N THR A 348 -1.56 -31.22 40.88
CA THR A 348 -2.81 -30.40 41.05
C THR A 348 -3.69 -30.86 42.24
N SER A 349 -3.17 -31.71 43.12
CA SER A 349 -3.91 -32.46 44.15
C SER A 349 -4.37 -31.66 45.39
N LEU A 350 -4.32 -30.32 45.38
CA LEU A 350 -4.71 -29.48 46.52
C LEU A 350 -5.70 -28.33 46.24
N TRP A 351 -6.17 -28.13 45.00
CA TRP A 351 -7.08 -27.00 44.68
C TRP A 351 -8.37 -27.33 43.92
N LEU A 352 -8.63 -28.59 43.58
CA LEU A 352 -9.86 -29.01 42.90
C LEU A 352 -10.84 -29.74 43.83
N ASN A 353 -11.53 -28.98 44.68
CA ASN A 353 -12.70 -29.49 45.41
C ASN A 353 -13.82 -28.45 45.61
N ARG A 354 -14.43 -28.02 44.49
CA ARG A 354 -15.80 -27.46 44.44
C ARG A 354 -16.35 -27.54 43.00
N ASN A 355 -17.66 -27.76 42.87
CA ASN A 355 -18.46 -27.71 41.63
C ASN A 355 -18.13 -28.71 40.49
N MET A 356 -17.93 -29.98 40.84
CA MET A 356 -18.14 -31.10 39.88
C MET A 356 -19.63 -31.23 39.52
N ASN A 357 -20.08 -30.51 38.48
CA ASN A 357 -21.39 -30.72 37.83
C ASN A 357 -21.48 -30.27 36.35
N VAL A 358 -20.45 -29.62 35.80
CA VAL A 358 -20.46 -29.12 34.40
C VAL A 358 -19.82 -30.10 33.41
N LEU A 359 -18.79 -30.83 33.84
CA LEU A 359 -17.89 -31.57 32.95
C LEU A 359 -18.53 -32.76 32.20
N GLN A 360 -19.66 -33.30 32.70
CA GLN A 360 -20.27 -34.51 32.15
C GLN A 360 -21.08 -34.29 30.85
N LYS A 361 -21.22 -33.04 30.38
CA LYS A 361 -21.90 -32.70 29.11
C LYS A 361 -20.98 -32.53 27.89
N MET A 362 -19.66 -32.43 28.07
CA MET A 362 -18.73 -32.02 27.00
C MET A 362 -18.18 -33.15 26.10
N VAL A 363 -18.48 -34.42 26.39
CA VAL A 363 -17.87 -35.58 25.68
C VAL A 363 -18.58 -35.92 24.35
N ALA A 364 -19.69 -35.23 24.01
CA ALA A 364 -20.60 -35.62 22.91
C ALA A 364 -20.46 -34.83 21.59
N LEU A 365 -19.58 -33.82 21.50
CA LEU A 365 -19.45 -32.96 20.31
C LEU A 365 -18.07 -33.10 19.66
N LYS A 366 -17.98 -33.96 18.64
CA LYS A 366 -16.78 -34.15 17.80
C LYS A 366 -17.07 -33.90 16.32
N LYS A 367 -17.68 -32.75 16.00
CA LYS A 367 -17.97 -32.29 14.62
C LYS A 367 -18.22 -30.78 14.60
N TRP A 368 -17.92 -30.13 13.47
CA TRP A 368 -17.99 -28.68 13.20
C TRP A 368 -16.90 -27.83 13.87
N SER A 369 -16.42 -26.81 13.15
CA SER A 369 -15.24 -26.00 13.49
C SER A 369 -15.23 -24.73 12.62
N ASP A 370 -16.15 -23.80 12.88
CA ASP A 370 -16.33 -22.58 12.09
C ASP A 370 -15.34 -21.47 12.50
N ILE A 371 -14.07 -21.64 12.11
CA ILE A 371 -12.98 -20.70 12.43
C ILE A 371 -13.03 -19.49 11.49
N TYR A 372 -13.99 -18.58 11.71
CA TYR A 372 -13.75 -17.13 11.62
C TYR A 372 -14.90 -16.33 12.25
N CYS A 373 -14.56 -15.45 13.18
CA CYS A 373 -15.37 -14.29 13.55
C CYS A 373 -14.39 -13.16 13.88
N GLU A 374 -14.28 -12.19 12.97
CA GLU A 374 -13.66 -10.91 13.30
C GLU A 374 -14.43 -10.31 14.49
N ILE A 375 -13.72 -9.77 15.47
CA ILE A 375 -14.35 -9.03 16.56
C ILE A 375 -14.99 -7.80 15.91
N PRO A 376 -16.32 -7.58 16.02
CA PRO A 376 -16.89 -6.34 15.55
C PRO A 376 -16.35 -5.23 16.45
N ASP A 377 -15.61 -4.28 15.87
CA ASP A 377 -15.42 -2.99 16.52
C ASP A 377 -16.80 -2.40 16.79
N GLU A 378 -17.21 -2.36 18.06
CA GLU A 378 -18.37 -1.58 18.50
C GLU A 378 -18.04 -0.09 18.32
N ARG A 379 -18.16 0.38 17.07
CA ARG A 379 -17.92 1.76 16.69
C ARG A 379 -18.70 2.67 17.65
N PRO A 380 -18.04 3.64 18.32
CA PRO A 380 -18.76 4.63 19.11
C PRO A 380 -19.78 5.31 18.20
N LYS A 381 -21.07 5.21 18.58
CA LYS A 381 -22.21 5.58 17.72
C LYS A 381 -21.98 6.94 17.07
N SER A 382 -21.83 6.93 15.74
CA SER A 382 -21.33 8.07 15.00
C SER A 382 -22.29 9.27 15.14
N VAL A 383 -21.76 10.40 15.61
CA VAL A 383 -22.51 11.67 15.70
C VAL A 383 -22.53 12.31 14.32
N VAL A 384 -23.31 11.72 13.42
CA VAL A 384 -23.25 11.97 11.97
C VAL A 384 -23.90 13.30 11.59
N LYS A 385 -23.16 14.10 10.79
CA LYS A 385 -23.64 15.34 10.15
C LYS A 385 -23.53 15.32 8.62
N TYR A 386 -23.10 14.18 8.04
CA TYR A 386 -22.77 14.00 6.62
C TYR A 386 -23.31 12.69 6.00
N GLY A 387 -24.04 11.89 6.79
CA GLY A 387 -24.70 10.68 6.31
C GLY A 387 -25.90 11.04 5.47
N ILE A 388 -26.03 10.39 4.32
CA ILE A 388 -27.17 10.55 3.41
C ILE A 388 -27.75 9.18 3.12
N GLU A 389 -29.06 9.12 2.87
CA GLU A 389 -29.76 7.84 2.68
C GLU A 389 -29.61 7.38 1.23
N ARG A 390 -29.42 6.07 0.99
CA ARG A 390 -29.24 5.56 -0.38
C ARG A 390 -30.38 5.95 -1.33
N ARG A 391 -31.60 6.04 -0.82
CA ARG A 391 -32.82 6.46 -1.56
C ARG A 391 -32.80 7.90 -2.08
N ASP A 392 -31.92 8.77 -1.57
CA ASP A 392 -31.78 10.14 -2.06
C ASP A 392 -30.95 10.23 -3.35
N ILE A 393 -30.27 9.16 -3.76
CA ILE A 393 -29.41 9.13 -4.95
C ILE A 393 -30.01 8.24 -6.03
N VAL A 394 -30.12 8.79 -7.23
CA VAL A 394 -30.29 8.01 -8.46
C VAL A 394 -28.90 7.82 -9.07
N LEU A 395 -28.40 6.58 -9.13
CA LEU A 395 -27.19 6.24 -9.89
C LEU A 395 -27.46 6.27 -11.39
N GLY A 396 -26.44 6.65 -12.17
CA GLY A 396 -26.43 6.65 -13.63
C GLY A 396 -25.40 5.66 -14.19
N ARG A 397 -24.53 6.15 -15.08
CA ARG A 397 -23.50 5.34 -15.75
C ARG A 397 -22.19 5.33 -14.97
N ILE A 398 -21.37 4.31 -15.22
CA ILE A 398 -19.96 4.31 -14.80
C ILE A 398 -19.21 5.42 -15.54
N LEU A 399 -18.42 6.19 -14.80
CA LEU A 399 -17.46 7.20 -15.28
C LEU A 399 -16.04 6.65 -15.37
N GLY A 400 -15.67 5.73 -14.48
CA GLY A 400 -14.37 5.08 -14.44
C GLY A 400 -14.28 4.02 -13.35
N GLU A 401 -13.16 3.30 -13.29
CA GLU A 401 -12.87 2.30 -12.26
C GLU A 401 -11.62 2.70 -11.47
N GLY A 402 -11.72 2.72 -10.15
CA GLY A 402 -10.64 3.00 -9.21
C GLY A 402 -10.27 1.77 -8.38
N PHE A 403 -9.24 1.90 -7.54
CA PHE A 403 -8.66 0.78 -6.77
C PHE A 403 -9.68 0.00 -5.90
N PHE A 404 -10.72 0.67 -5.40
CA PHE A 404 -11.73 0.10 -4.50
C PHE A 404 -13.03 -0.32 -5.20
N GLY A 405 -13.24 0.08 -6.45
CA GLY A 405 -14.53 -0.04 -7.14
C GLY A 405 -14.78 1.05 -8.18
N GLU A 406 -16.00 1.09 -8.71
CA GLU A 406 -16.39 2.04 -9.76
C GLU A 406 -16.71 3.44 -9.22
N VAL A 407 -16.53 4.43 -10.09
CA VAL A 407 -17.09 5.76 -9.95
C VAL A 407 -18.26 5.88 -10.92
N TYR A 408 -19.44 6.22 -10.42
CA TYR A 408 -20.64 6.47 -11.23
C TYR A 408 -20.96 7.97 -11.29
N ASP A 409 -21.69 8.41 -12.33
CA ASP A 409 -22.52 9.62 -12.20
C ASP A 409 -23.84 9.31 -11.49
N GLY A 410 -24.51 10.36 -11.03
CA GLY A 410 -25.80 10.25 -10.39
C GLY A 410 -26.39 11.61 -10.02
N VAL A 411 -27.59 11.59 -9.46
CA VAL A 411 -28.30 12.80 -9.03
C VAL A 411 -28.80 12.65 -7.60
N TYR A 412 -28.24 13.46 -6.69
CA TYR A 412 -28.69 13.58 -5.31
C TYR A 412 -29.89 14.52 -5.21
N LYS A 413 -30.94 14.06 -4.50
CA LYS A 413 -32.22 14.76 -4.25
C LYS A 413 -32.85 15.38 -5.51
N LYS A 414 -32.66 14.75 -6.67
CA LYS A 414 -33.13 15.18 -8.01
C LYS A 414 -32.74 16.63 -8.38
N ARG A 415 -31.63 17.15 -7.82
CA ARG A 415 -31.20 18.55 -7.97
C ARG A 415 -29.70 18.76 -8.13
N ILE A 416 -28.87 17.88 -7.58
CA ILE A 416 -27.41 18.04 -7.56
C ILE A 416 -26.79 16.86 -8.29
N ASN A 417 -26.00 17.13 -9.33
CA ASN A 417 -25.23 16.12 -10.03
C ASN A 417 -24.04 15.70 -9.15
N VAL A 418 -23.88 14.39 -8.95
CA VAL A 418 -22.89 13.82 -8.04
C VAL A 418 -22.08 12.72 -8.72
N ALA A 419 -20.80 12.62 -8.34
CA ALA A 419 -20.00 11.44 -8.59
C ALA A 419 -20.06 10.53 -7.36
N VAL A 420 -20.21 9.22 -7.57
CA VAL A 420 -20.41 8.22 -6.52
C VAL A 420 -19.32 7.15 -6.64
N LYS A 421 -18.32 7.20 -5.75
CA LYS A 421 -17.26 6.19 -5.63
C LYS A 421 -17.83 5.03 -4.80
N THR A 422 -17.73 3.79 -5.28
CA THR A 422 -18.26 2.60 -4.60
C THR A 422 -17.14 1.71 -4.05
N CYS A 423 -17.42 0.99 -2.96
CA CYS A 423 -16.54 -0.03 -2.40
C CYS A 423 -17.04 -1.42 -2.84
N LYS A 424 -16.34 -2.08 -3.78
CA LYS A 424 -16.68 -3.45 -4.25
C LYS A 424 -16.38 -4.51 -3.18
N ASP A 425 -15.21 -4.43 -2.56
CA ASP A 425 -14.81 -5.26 -1.42
C ASP A 425 -15.06 -4.48 -0.12
N CYS A 426 -15.95 -5.00 0.72
CA CYS A 426 -16.33 -4.37 1.99
C CYS A 426 -15.68 -5.02 3.23
N SER A 427 -14.59 -5.77 3.07
CA SER A 427 -13.77 -6.26 4.19
C SER A 427 -13.23 -5.09 5.05
N PRO A 428 -13.04 -5.25 6.38
CA PRO A 428 -12.77 -4.12 7.27
C PRO A 428 -11.52 -3.33 6.88
N ASP A 429 -10.45 -4.05 6.53
CA ASP A 429 -9.18 -3.53 6.06
C ASP A 429 -9.31 -2.64 4.82
N VAL A 430 -10.22 -2.99 3.90
CA VAL A 430 -10.45 -2.24 2.65
C VAL A 430 -11.40 -1.07 2.92
N MET A 431 -12.43 -1.30 3.73
CA MET A 431 -13.42 -0.30 4.16
C MET A 431 -12.81 0.85 4.96
N GLU A 432 -11.85 0.59 5.85
CA GLU A 432 -11.11 1.62 6.60
C GLU A 432 -10.32 2.52 5.64
N LYS A 433 -9.57 1.90 4.72
CA LYS A 433 -8.76 2.61 3.71
C LYS A 433 -9.65 3.46 2.80
N PHE A 434 -10.80 2.93 2.37
CA PHE A 434 -11.81 3.64 1.60
C PHE A 434 -12.39 4.84 2.36
N MET A 435 -12.87 4.61 3.60
CA MET A 435 -13.45 5.66 4.45
C MET A 435 -12.44 6.74 4.84
N SER A 436 -11.14 6.44 4.89
CA SER A 436 -10.09 7.44 5.19
C SER A 436 -10.09 8.61 4.21
N GLU A 437 -10.43 8.37 2.93
CA GLU A 437 -10.59 9.42 1.91
C GLU A 437 -11.73 10.39 2.26
N ALA A 438 -12.90 9.86 2.65
CA ALA A 438 -14.04 10.68 3.03
C ALA A 438 -13.81 11.43 4.35
N VAL A 439 -13.09 10.84 5.31
CA VAL A 439 -12.68 11.49 6.56
C VAL A 439 -11.76 12.69 6.28
N ILE A 440 -10.81 12.55 5.35
CA ILE A 440 -9.97 13.65 4.87
C ILE A 440 -10.83 14.72 4.18
N MET A 441 -11.57 14.36 3.12
CA MET A 441 -12.35 15.30 2.30
C MET A 441 -13.40 16.08 3.10
N LYS A 442 -13.92 15.53 4.20
CA LYS A 442 -14.84 16.21 5.13
C LYS A 442 -14.25 17.50 5.74
N THR A 443 -12.94 17.59 5.89
CA THR A 443 -12.26 18.75 6.48
C THR A 443 -11.84 19.81 5.45
N LEU A 444 -11.71 19.42 4.18
CA LEU A 444 -11.17 20.26 3.12
C LEU A 444 -12.24 21.21 2.56
N ASN A 445 -11.92 22.49 2.48
CA ASN A 445 -12.81 23.51 1.92
C ASN A 445 -12.01 24.58 1.16
N HIS A 446 -11.81 24.36 -0.14
CA HIS A 446 -11.08 25.26 -1.03
C HIS A 446 -11.74 25.25 -2.44
N PRO A 447 -11.86 26.40 -3.14
CA PRO A 447 -12.52 26.46 -4.45
C PRO A 447 -11.95 25.51 -5.52
N HIS A 448 -10.64 25.23 -5.46
CA HIS A 448 -9.95 24.32 -6.39
C HIS A 448 -9.75 22.90 -5.82
N ILE A 449 -10.64 22.44 -4.94
CA ILE A 449 -10.67 21.07 -4.42
C ILE A 449 -12.06 20.44 -4.69
N VAL A 450 -12.08 19.13 -4.94
CA VAL A 450 -13.30 18.34 -5.08
C VAL A 450 -13.99 18.20 -3.72
N LYS A 451 -15.26 18.58 -3.65
CA LYS A 451 -16.02 18.67 -2.40
C LYS A 451 -16.81 17.39 -2.10
N LEU A 452 -16.72 16.90 -0.86
CA LEU A 452 -17.59 15.86 -0.32
C LEU A 452 -19.02 16.41 -0.11
N ILE A 453 -20.02 15.67 -0.59
CA ILE A 453 -21.45 15.94 -0.38
C ILE A 453 -22.00 15.09 0.76
N GLY A 454 -21.59 13.82 0.86
CA GLY A 454 -21.97 12.94 1.95
C GLY A 454 -21.42 11.51 1.80
N ILE A 455 -21.80 10.66 2.74
CA ILE A 455 -21.41 9.25 2.81
C ILE A 455 -22.68 8.39 2.98
N ILE A 456 -22.75 7.25 2.30
CA ILE A 456 -23.75 6.19 2.55
C ILE A 456 -23.03 5.06 3.26
N GLU A 457 -23.27 4.93 4.58
CA GLU A 457 -22.64 3.92 5.44
C GLU A 457 -23.29 2.52 5.31
N GLU A 458 -24.38 2.40 4.55
CA GLU A 458 -24.98 1.12 4.17
C GLU A 458 -24.08 0.37 3.16
N ASN A 459 -23.78 -0.92 3.38
CA ASN A 459 -23.06 -1.71 2.38
C ASN A 459 -23.85 -1.81 1.04
N PRO A 460 -23.16 -1.83 -0.13
CA PRO A 460 -21.76 -1.44 -0.32
C PRO A 460 -21.59 0.07 -0.11
N VAL A 461 -20.62 0.49 0.71
CA VAL A 461 -20.47 1.89 1.14
C VAL A 461 -20.13 2.80 -0.05
N TRP A 462 -20.76 3.98 -0.11
CA TRP A 462 -20.53 4.98 -1.16
C TRP A 462 -20.00 6.30 -0.61
N ILE A 463 -19.01 6.88 -1.30
CA ILE A 463 -18.51 8.24 -1.09
C ILE A 463 -19.07 9.13 -2.19
N VAL A 464 -19.76 10.21 -1.81
CA VAL A 464 -20.55 11.03 -2.74
C VAL A 464 -19.98 12.45 -2.79
N MET A 465 -19.59 12.89 -3.98
CA MET A 465 -18.88 14.15 -4.22
C MET A 465 -19.48 14.93 -5.40
N GLU A 466 -19.14 16.21 -5.54
CA GLU A 466 -19.56 17.06 -6.67
C GLU A 466 -19.13 16.46 -8.02
N LEU A 467 -20.05 16.36 -9.00
CA LEU A 467 -19.74 15.96 -10.37
C LEU A 467 -19.32 17.16 -11.23
N TYR A 468 -18.28 17.01 -12.04
CA TYR A 468 -17.83 18.03 -12.98
C TYR A 468 -18.01 17.58 -14.43
N GLN A 469 -18.72 18.40 -15.21
CA GLN A 469 -19.26 18.00 -16.51
C GLN A 469 -18.20 17.68 -17.57
N TYR A 470 -16.99 18.24 -17.45
CA TYR A 470 -15.92 18.11 -18.44
C TYR A 470 -14.90 17.00 -18.11
N GLY A 471 -15.06 16.29 -16.99
CA GLY A 471 -14.16 15.19 -16.61
C GLY A 471 -12.72 15.62 -16.31
N GLU A 472 -11.76 14.75 -16.63
CA GLU A 472 -10.32 15.02 -16.51
C GLU A 472 -9.82 16.02 -17.58
N VAL A 473 -8.75 16.77 -17.29
CA VAL A 473 -8.13 17.72 -18.26
C VAL A 473 -7.69 17.05 -19.58
N SER A 474 -7.39 15.75 -19.54
CA SER A 474 -7.03 14.88 -20.66
C SER A 474 -8.22 14.46 -21.55
N ALA A 475 -9.46 14.55 -21.06
CA ALA A 475 -10.58 13.76 -21.57
C ALA A 475 -11.58 14.54 -22.46
N GLY A 476 -11.19 14.89 -23.68
CA GLY A 476 -12.14 15.18 -24.78
C GLY A 476 -11.90 16.44 -25.61
N ASP A 477 -12.95 16.87 -26.34
CA ASP A 477 -12.97 17.96 -27.34
C ASP A 477 -12.48 19.33 -26.85
N LEU A 478 -12.37 19.52 -25.53
CA LEU A 478 -11.86 20.75 -24.93
C LEU A 478 -10.35 20.91 -25.18
N THR A 479 -9.59 19.80 -25.19
CA THR A 479 -8.12 19.76 -25.31
C THR A 479 -7.59 20.54 -26.52
N ASN A 480 -8.28 20.47 -27.66
CA ASN A 480 -7.91 21.17 -28.89
C ASN A 480 -8.26 22.67 -28.88
N LYS A 481 -9.03 23.15 -27.89
CA LYS A 481 -9.52 24.53 -27.76
C LYS A 481 -8.84 25.31 -26.62
N LEU A 482 -8.08 24.64 -25.74
CA LEU A 482 -7.36 25.29 -24.63
C LEU A 482 -6.17 26.12 -25.15
N THR A 483 -6.13 27.41 -24.77
CA THR A 483 -4.99 28.30 -25.04
C THR A 483 -3.92 28.15 -23.95
N ASN A 484 -2.69 28.61 -24.22
CA ASN A 484 -1.63 28.70 -23.21
C ASN A 484 -2.12 29.36 -21.92
N THR A 485 -2.82 30.49 -22.04
CA THR A 485 -3.35 31.25 -20.90
C THR A 485 -4.22 30.37 -19.99
N THR A 486 -5.09 29.54 -20.57
CA THR A 486 -5.92 28.59 -19.80
C THR A 486 -5.09 27.48 -19.15
N LEU A 487 -4.07 26.96 -19.83
CA LEU A 487 -3.19 25.92 -19.27
C LEU A 487 -2.34 26.44 -18.10
N VAL A 488 -1.84 27.69 -18.17
CA VAL A 488 -1.18 28.35 -17.03
C VAL A 488 -2.18 28.69 -15.92
N LEU A 489 -3.41 29.07 -16.26
CA LEU A 489 -4.48 29.29 -15.27
C LEU A 489 -4.80 28.01 -14.48
N PHE A 490 -4.94 26.87 -15.15
CA PHE A 490 -5.16 25.57 -14.48
C PHE A 490 -3.98 25.22 -13.56
N SER A 491 -2.75 25.42 -14.04
CA SER A 491 -1.52 25.24 -13.25
C SER A 491 -1.52 26.11 -11.98
N LEU A 492 -1.94 27.38 -12.08
CA LEU A 492 -2.07 28.31 -10.95
C LEU A 492 -3.15 27.89 -9.94
N GLN A 493 -4.28 27.38 -10.43
CA GLN A 493 -5.41 26.95 -9.60
C GLN A 493 -5.09 25.72 -8.75
N ILE A 494 -4.41 24.72 -9.35
CA ILE A 494 -3.91 23.56 -8.62
C ILE A 494 -2.79 23.96 -7.64
N CYS A 495 -1.90 24.88 -8.02
CA CYS A 495 -0.89 25.41 -7.10
C CYS A 495 -1.52 26.05 -5.85
N LYS A 496 -2.62 26.81 -6.01
CA LYS A 496 -3.38 27.37 -4.88
C LYS A 496 -4.04 26.30 -3.99
N ALA A 497 -4.56 25.22 -4.58
CA ALA A 497 -5.06 24.08 -3.81
C ALA A 497 -3.95 23.44 -2.96
N LEU A 498 -2.73 23.34 -3.50
CA LEU A 498 -1.58 22.76 -2.82
C LEU A 498 -1.01 23.66 -1.70
N VAL A 499 -1.06 25.00 -1.84
CA VAL A 499 -0.82 25.93 -0.71
C VAL A 499 -1.84 25.69 0.42
N TYR A 500 -3.10 25.43 0.10
CA TYR A 500 -4.10 25.10 1.11
C TYR A 500 -3.83 23.73 1.79
N LEU A 501 -3.31 22.74 1.05
CA LEU A 501 -2.89 21.45 1.64
C LEU A 501 -1.65 21.59 2.55
N GLU A 502 -0.65 22.35 2.10
CA GLU A 502 0.54 22.75 2.87
C GLU A 502 0.12 23.43 4.20
N GLY A 503 -0.85 24.35 4.14
CA GLY A 503 -1.39 25.06 5.31
C GLY A 503 -2.20 24.20 6.29
N VAL A 504 -2.65 23.00 5.91
CA VAL A 504 -3.28 22.00 6.83
C VAL A 504 -2.38 20.80 7.11
N ASN A 505 -1.08 20.92 6.81
CA ASN A 505 -0.03 19.90 6.95
C ASN A 505 -0.40 18.53 6.34
N MET A 506 -1.01 18.55 5.15
CA MET A 506 -1.40 17.34 4.42
C MET A 506 -0.62 17.21 3.11
N VAL A 507 -0.12 15.99 2.85
CA VAL A 507 0.54 15.63 1.59
C VAL A 507 -0.41 14.79 0.75
N HIS A 508 -0.58 15.17 -0.52
CA HIS A 508 -1.52 14.56 -1.45
C HIS A 508 -1.02 13.21 -1.98
N ARG A 509 0.29 13.10 -2.26
CA ARG A 509 1.00 11.88 -2.67
C ARG A 509 0.66 11.29 -4.05
N ASP A 510 -0.27 11.88 -4.81
CA ASP A 510 -0.59 11.49 -6.19
C ASP A 510 -1.08 12.70 -7.02
N ILE A 511 -0.22 13.70 -7.21
CA ILE A 511 -0.56 14.89 -8.01
C ILE A 511 -0.24 14.61 -9.49
N ALA A 512 -1.27 14.46 -10.31
CA ALA A 512 -1.19 14.12 -11.73
C ALA A 512 -2.47 14.59 -12.47
N VAL A 513 -2.41 14.75 -13.79
CA VAL A 513 -3.55 15.24 -14.60
C VAL A 513 -4.83 14.41 -14.46
N ARG A 514 -4.70 13.08 -14.28
CA ARG A 514 -5.83 12.16 -13.97
C ARG A 514 -6.67 12.58 -12.76
N ASN A 515 -6.04 13.25 -11.79
CA ASN A 515 -6.66 13.65 -10.52
C ASN A 515 -7.09 15.13 -10.55
N VAL A 516 -7.06 15.77 -11.72
CA VAL A 516 -7.47 17.16 -11.96
C VAL A 516 -8.73 17.19 -12.82
N LEU A 517 -9.85 17.61 -12.21
CA LEU A 517 -11.16 17.65 -12.84
C LEU A 517 -11.51 19.08 -13.30
N VAL A 518 -12.07 19.21 -14.49
CA VAL A 518 -12.47 20.48 -15.11
C VAL A 518 -13.92 20.81 -14.72
N ALA A 519 -14.08 21.80 -13.83
CA ALA A 519 -15.38 22.26 -13.34
C ALA A 519 -16.07 23.23 -14.33
N SER A 520 -15.30 24.10 -14.98
CA SER A 520 -15.71 24.99 -16.06
C SER A 520 -14.54 25.22 -17.02
N PRO A 521 -14.73 25.82 -18.22
CA PRO A 521 -13.63 26.07 -19.16
C PRO A 521 -12.46 26.91 -18.62
N ASP A 522 -12.67 27.59 -17.49
CA ASP A 522 -11.73 28.44 -16.76
C ASP A 522 -11.46 27.98 -15.31
N CYS A 523 -11.98 26.83 -14.87
CA CYS A 523 -11.82 26.33 -13.50
C CYS A 523 -11.54 24.82 -13.41
N VAL A 524 -10.44 24.46 -12.75
CA VAL A 524 -10.11 23.09 -12.35
C VAL A 524 -10.12 22.88 -10.84
N LYS A 525 -10.25 21.63 -10.43
CA LYS A 525 -10.23 21.15 -9.04
C LYS A 525 -9.37 19.89 -8.88
N LEU A 526 -8.66 19.80 -7.76
CA LEU A 526 -7.85 18.66 -7.37
C LEU A 526 -8.67 17.63 -6.57
N GLY A 527 -8.53 16.34 -6.91
CA GLY A 527 -9.28 15.22 -6.33
C GLY A 527 -8.46 13.94 -6.12
N ASP A 528 -9.15 12.83 -5.81
CA ASP A 528 -8.63 11.53 -5.34
C ASP A 528 -7.68 11.61 -4.12
N PHE A 529 -8.28 11.78 -2.94
CA PHE A 529 -7.55 11.88 -1.68
C PHE A 529 -7.23 10.51 -1.03
N GLY A 530 -7.48 9.39 -1.72
CA GLY A 530 -7.30 8.05 -1.14
C GLY A 530 -5.86 7.75 -0.67
N LEU A 531 -4.87 8.33 -1.34
CA LEU A 531 -3.45 8.26 -0.95
C LEU A 531 -2.99 9.42 -0.04
N SER A 532 -3.76 10.49 0.10
CA SER A 532 -3.36 11.66 0.88
C SER A 532 -3.29 11.37 2.38
N ARG A 533 -2.39 12.00 3.12
CA ARG A 533 -2.25 11.81 4.58
C ARG A 533 -1.80 13.11 5.25
N TYR A 534 -2.33 13.36 6.46
CA TYR A 534 -1.75 14.36 7.35
C TYR A 534 -0.36 13.92 7.80
N ILE A 535 0.50 14.90 8.05
CA ILE A 535 1.76 14.72 8.75
C ILE A 535 1.54 15.11 10.21
N GLU A 536 1.84 14.20 11.13
CA GLU A 536 1.72 14.40 12.58
C GLU A 536 3.08 14.21 13.25
N ASN A 537 3.66 15.29 13.75
CA ASN A 537 4.92 15.40 14.52
C ASN A 537 6.23 14.91 13.85
N GLU A 538 6.21 13.99 12.89
CA GLU A 538 7.35 13.67 12.01
C GLU A 538 7.44 14.70 10.86
N GLU A 539 8.60 14.87 10.21
CA GLU A 539 8.71 15.77 9.03
C GLU A 539 8.14 15.16 7.73
N TYR A 540 7.64 13.92 7.77
CA TYR A 540 7.31 13.16 6.56
C TYR A 540 6.38 11.96 6.80
N TYR A 541 5.92 11.36 5.71
CA TYR A 541 5.20 10.08 5.69
C TYR A 541 6.00 8.99 4.94
N LYS A 542 6.02 7.76 5.44
CA LYS A 542 6.70 6.60 4.81
C LYS A 542 5.69 5.57 4.30
N ALA A 543 5.64 5.36 2.98
CA ALA A 543 4.61 4.54 2.33
C ALA A 543 4.91 3.04 2.30
N SER A 544 3.84 2.25 2.15
CA SER A 544 3.85 0.81 1.93
C SER A 544 4.14 0.39 0.48
N VAL A 545 4.35 -0.91 0.26
CA VAL A 545 4.79 -1.52 -1.01
C VAL A 545 3.63 -1.68 -2.03
N THR A 546 2.70 -0.72 -2.09
CA THR A 546 1.64 -0.70 -3.10
C THR A 546 2.19 -0.27 -4.48
N ARG A 547 1.44 -0.54 -5.55
CA ARG A 547 1.73 -0.09 -6.92
C ARG A 547 1.80 1.45 -6.93
N MET A 548 2.99 2.01 -7.18
CA MET A 548 3.24 3.45 -7.11
C MET A 548 3.32 4.11 -8.51
N PRO A 549 2.96 5.41 -8.63
CA PRO A 549 3.04 6.18 -9.88
C PRO A 549 4.47 6.65 -10.18
N ILE A 550 5.43 5.72 -10.32
CA ILE A 550 6.88 6.00 -10.37
C ILE A 550 7.28 7.17 -11.30
N LYS A 551 6.66 7.29 -12.48
CA LYS A 551 6.99 8.33 -13.48
C LYS A 551 6.66 9.76 -13.04
N TRP A 552 5.82 9.94 -12.02
CA TRP A 552 5.44 11.23 -11.43
C TRP A 552 6.27 11.57 -10.19
N MET A 553 6.81 10.56 -9.50
CA MET A 553 7.32 10.69 -8.14
C MET A 553 8.70 11.34 -8.04
N ALA A 554 8.94 11.96 -6.88
CA ALA A 554 10.25 12.51 -6.53
C ALA A 554 11.28 11.39 -6.23
N PRO A 555 12.59 11.61 -6.46
CA PRO A 555 13.61 10.58 -6.26
C PRO A 555 13.67 10.01 -4.85
N GLU A 556 13.45 10.83 -3.81
CA GLU A 556 13.39 10.40 -2.42
C GLU A 556 12.15 9.55 -2.11
N SER A 557 11.05 9.79 -2.82
CA SER A 557 9.81 9.00 -2.72
C SER A 557 9.94 7.65 -3.42
N ILE A 558 10.77 7.56 -4.46
CA ILE A 558 11.12 6.30 -5.12
C ILE A 558 12.09 5.50 -4.24
N ASN A 559 13.26 6.07 -3.93
CA ASN A 559 14.34 5.38 -3.21
C ASN A 559 13.99 5.02 -1.75
N PHE A 560 13.32 5.92 -1.01
CA PHE A 560 13.12 5.78 0.45
C PHE A 560 11.64 5.66 0.86
N ARG A 561 10.72 5.63 -0.11
CA ARG A 561 9.25 5.66 0.08
C ARG A 561 8.77 6.87 0.91
N ARG A 562 9.54 7.96 0.94
CA ARG A 562 9.26 9.19 1.70
C ARG A 562 8.37 10.17 0.93
N PHE A 563 7.36 10.70 1.60
CA PHE A 563 6.46 11.72 1.07
C PHE A 563 6.44 12.94 1.99
N THR A 564 6.56 14.13 1.39
CA THR A 564 6.58 15.46 2.02
C THR A 564 5.97 16.49 1.06
N THR A 565 5.72 17.71 1.54
CA THR A 565 5.34 18.85 0.68
C THR A 565 6.35 19.08 -0.46
N ALA A 566 7.66 18.89 -0.21
CA ALA A 566 8.69 18.99 -1.25
C ALA A 566 8.63 17.86 -2.31
N SER A 567 8.12 16.68 -1.97
CA SER A 567 7.81 15.62 -2.95
C SER A 567 6.55 15.94 -3.76
N ASP A 568 5.55 16.57 -3.14
CA ASP A 568 4.36 17.08 -3.82
C ASP A 568 4.70 18.23 -4.77
N VAL A 569 5.67 19.10 -4.44
CA VAL A 569 6.18 20.15 -5.36
C VAL A 569 6.77 19.53 -6.64
N TRP A 570 7.48 18.41 -6.52
CA TRP A 570 7.99 17.67 -7.68
C TRP A 570 6.83 17.08 -8.51
N MET A 571 5.88 16.40 -7.87
CA MET A 571 4.71 15.80 -8.55
C MET A 571 3.84 16.88 -9.22
N PHE A 572 3.66 18.03 -8.57
CA PHE A 572 3.01 19.21 -9.15
C PHE A 572 3.69 19.68 -10.42
N ALA A 573 5.03 19.79 -10.45
CA ALA A 573 5.73 20.18 -11.68
C ALA A 573 5.62 19.14 -12.80
N VAL A 574 5.51 17.84 -12.48
CA VAL A 574 5.15 16.82 -13.48
C VAL A 574 3.71 17.01 -13.96
N CYS A 575 2.75 17.28 -13.07
CA CYS A 575 1.36 17.58 -13.44
C CYS A 575 1.25 18.85 -14.30
N VAL A 576 2.05 19.89 -14.05
CA VAL A 576 2.12 21.09 -14.91
C VAL A 576 2.71 20.74 -16.28
N TRP A 577 3.71 19.87 -16.34
CA TRP A 577 4.22 19.36 -17.61
C TRP A 577 3.13 18.59 -18.39
N GLU A 578 2.37 17.72 -17.73
CA GLU A 578 1.22 17.00 -18.32
C GLU A 578 0.12 17.96 -18.82
N ILE A 579 -0.20 19.03 -18.07
CA ILE A 579 -1.16 20.05 -18.50
C ILE A 579 -0.66 20.72 -19.80
N MET A 580 0.62 21.11 -19.84
CA MET A 580 1.21 21.78 -21.01
C MET A 580 1.39 20.84 -22.23
N THR A 581 1.58 19.53 -22.03
CA THR A 581 1.59 18.51 -23.11
C THR A 581 0.20 17.95 -23.43
N ARG A 582 -0.86 18.46 -22.81
CA ARG A 582 -2.27 18.03 -23.00
C ARG A 582 -2.51 16.54 -22.68
N GLY A 583 -1.87 16.04 -21.62
CA GLY A 583 -2.05 14.69 -21.09
C GLY A 583 -1.08 13.64 -21.64
N GLN A 584 0.05 14.04 -22.23
CA GLN A 584 1.13 13.09 -22.57
C GLN A 584 1.68 12.45 -21.29
N GLN A 585 1.90 11.14 -21.28
CA GLN A 585 2.49 10.46 -20.13
C GLN A 585 3.95 10.92 -19.91
N PRO A 586 4.34 11.32 -18.68
CA PRO A 586 5.73 11.65 -18.37
C PRO A 586 6.63 10.42 -18.58
N PHE A 587 7.81 10.62 -19.16
CA PHE A 587 8.76 9.55 -19.48
C PHE A 587 8.12 8.36 -20.22
N HIS A 588 7.24 8.60 -21.20
CA HIS A 588 6.58 7.52 -21.97
C HIS A 588 7.57 6.61 -22.74
N TRP A 589 8.80 7.04 -22.96
CA TRP A 589 9.89 6.29 -23.59
C TRP A 589 10.72 5.43 -22.63
N LEU A 590 10.39 5.40 -21.32
CA LEU A 590 11.06 4.60 -20.29
C LEU A 590 10.11 3.59 -19.64
N GLU A 591 10.65 2.48 -19.17
CA GLU A 591 9.97 1.64 -18.17
C GLU A 591 10.15 2.22 -16.76
N ASN A 592 9.25 1.88 -15.83
CA ASN A 592 9.28 2.43 -14.46
C ASN A 592 10.61 2.17 -13.72
N ARG A 593 11.28 1.05 -14.00
CA ARG A 593 12.58 0.69 -13.39
C ARG A 593 13.74 1.61 -13.81
N ASP A 594 13.65 2.23 -14.98
CA ASP A 594 14.75 3.02 -15.55
C ASP A 594 14.67 4.51 -15.19
N VAL A 595 13.48 4.98 -14.82
CA VAL A 595 13.21 6.39 -14.47
C VAL A 595 14.17 6.89 -13.39
N ILE A 596 14.39 6.12 -12.31
CA ILE A 596 15.25 6.55 -11.20
C ILE A 596 16.70 6.77 -11.65
N ASN A 597 17.25 5.86 -12.47
CA ASN A 597 18.60 5.97 -13.00
C ASN A 597 18.78 7.23 -13.87
N GLN A 598 17.77 7.57 -14.68
CA GLN A 598 17.76 8.76 -15.53
C GLN A 598 17.65 10.05 -14.70
N LEU A 599 16.73 10.09 -13.73
CA LEU A 599 16.59 11.22 -12.80
C LEU A 599 17.87 11.46 -11.99
N GLU A 600 18.60 10.39 -11.65
CA GLU A 600 19.82 10.46 -10.88
C GLU A 600 21.05 10.91 -11.65
N GLN A 601 21.06 10.71 -12.98
CA GLN A 601 22.02 11.29 -13.94
C GLN A 601 21.71 12.76 -14.26
N GLY A 602 20.61 13.32 -13.75
CA GLY A 602 20.20 14.71 -13.99
C GLY A 602 19.25 14.89 -15.17
N ILE A 603 18.85 13.82 -15.86
CA ILE A 603 17.85 13.88 -16.94
C ILE A 603 16.49 14.28 -16.37
N ARG A 604 15.74 15.10 -17.12
CA ARG A 604 14.40 15.62 -16.76
C ARG A 604 13.49 15.56 -17.98
N LEU A 605 12.19 15.81 -17.77
CA LEU A 605 11.23 15.95 -18.86
C LEU A 605 11.59 17.17 -19.73
N PRO A 606 11.55 17.08 -21.08
CA PRO A 606 11.92 18.17 -21.97
C PRO A 606 10.88 19.30 -21.93
N LYS A 607 11.23 20.51 -22.38
CA LYS A 607 10.27 21.63 -22.47
C LYS A 607 9.14 21.27 -23.45
N PRO A 608 7.86 21.34 -23.06
CA PRO A 608 6.75 21.15 -23.99
C PRO A 608 6.73 22.20 -25.11
N ASP A 609 6.18 21.84 -26.26
CA ASP A 609 5.90 22.78 -27.34
C ASP A 609 4.96 23.90 -26.87
N ASN A 610 5.18 25.11 -27.39
CA ASN A 610 4.50 26.34 -27.00
C ASN A 610 4.56 26.71 -25.49
N CYS A 611 5.16 25.89 -24.61
CA CYS A 611 5.25 26.21 -23.19
C CYS A 611 6.08 27.48 -22.94
N PRO A 612 5.57 28.44 -22.14
CA PRO A 612 6.30 29.65 -21.76
C PRO A 612 7.65 29.33 -21.10
N PRO A 613 8.76 29.98 -21.49
CA PRO A 613 10.09 29.70 -20.93
C PRO A 613 10.15 29.91 -19.41
N ALA A 614 9.45 30.93 -18.90
CA ALA A 614 9.37 31.22 -17.47
C ALA A 614 8.68 30.09 -16.68
N LEU A 615 7.59 29.50 -17.21
CA LEU A 615 6.91 28.37 -16.57
C LEU A 615 7.82 27.13 -16.50
N TYR A 616 8.54 26.83 -17.59
CA TYR A 616 9.47 25.70 -17.61
C TYR A 616 10.67 25.91 -16.67
N SER A 617 11.15 27.14 -16.51
CA SER A 617 12.18 27.50 -15.52
C SER A 617 11.70 27.26 -14.06
N LEU A 618 10.40 27.39 -13.81
CA LEU A 618 9.81 26.99 -12.51
C LEU A 618 9.73 25.46 -12.39
N MET A 619 9.32 24.73 -13.44
CA MET A 619 9.29 23.25 -13.44
C MET A 619 10.68 22.67 -13.13
N THR A 620 11.75 23.18 -13.76
CA THR A 620 13.11 22.66 -13.55
C THR A 620 13.65 22.94 -12.15
N ARG A 621 13.28 24.07 -11.52
CA ARG A 621 13.55 24.32 -10.08
C ARG A 621 12.81 23.34 -9.17
N CYS A 622 11.55 23.03 -9.47
CA CYS A 622 10.79 22.01 -8.72
C CYS A 622 11.40 20.61 -8.86
N TRP A 623 12.08 20.32 -9.98
CA TRP A 623 12.80 19.06 -10.19
C TRP A 623 14.26 19.06 -9.71
N SER A 624 14.63 19.93 -8.76
CA SER A 624 15.90 19.79 -8.04
C SER A 624 15.97 18.42 -7.33
N TYR A 625 17.13 17.76 -7.39
CA TYR A 625 17.28 16.42 -6.78
C TYR A 625 17.19 16.50 -5.25
N ASP A 626 17.85 17.49 -4.64
CA ASP A 626 17.70 17.74 -3.20
C ASP A 626 16.32 18.37 -2.92
N PRO A 627 15.48 17.80 -2.05
CA PRO A 627 14.18 18.36 -1.71
C PRO A 627 14.25 19.76 -1.09
N LYS A 628 15.36 20.12 -0.44
CA LYS A 628 15.52 21.38 0.31
C LYS A 628 15.84 22.57 -0.60
N GLU A 629 16.22 22.31 -1.85
CA GLU A 629 16.48 23.31 -2.92
C GLU A 629 15.23 23.58 -3.80
N ARG A 630 14.10 22.92 -3.53
CA ARG A 630 12.85 23.09 -4.29
C ARG A 630 12.06 24.31 -3.75
N PRO A 631 11.43 25.12 -4.61
CA PRO A 631 10.59 26.25 -4.17
C PRO A 631 9.35 25.76 -3.40
N THR A 632 8.85 26.56 -2.45
CA THR A 632 7.58 26.26 -1.76
C THR A 632 6.37 26.52 -2.66
N PHE A 633 5.22 25.92 -2.35
CA PHE A 633 3.99 26.22 -3.10
C PHE A 633 3.60 27.70 -3.01
N THR A 634 3.89 28.34 -1.88
CA THR A 634 3.69 29.79 -1.70
C THR A 634 4.55 30.62 -2.67
N GLU A 635 5.82 30.25 -2.92
CA GLU A 635 6.63 30.92 -3.95
C GLU A 635 6.05 30.67 -5.37
N LEU A 636 5.66 29.43 -5.65
CA LEU A 636 5.14 29.02 -6.95
C LEU A 636 3.82 29.71 -7.32
N VAL A 637 2.89 29.91 -6.39
CA VAL A 637 1.63 30.64 -6.67
C VAL A 637 1.92 32.07 -7.14
N VAL A 638 2.89 32.77 -6.54
CA VAL A 638 3.28 34.12 -6.98
C VAL A 638 3.86 34.07 -8.40
N LYS A 639 4.85 33.22 -8.64
CA LYS A 639 5.56 33.18 -9.92
C LYS A 639 4.71 32.66 -11.08
N ILE A 640 3.80 31.71 -10.84
CA ILE A 640 2.87 31.24 -11.87
C ILE A 640 1.78 32.30 -12.12
N SER A 641 1.41 33.11 -11.12
CA SER A 641 0.51 34.26 -11.31
C SER A 641 1.12 35.35 -12.19
N ASP A 642 2.42 35.63 -12.03
CA ASP A 642 3.18 36.54 -12.91
C ASP A 642 3.15 36.04 -14.37
N VAL A 643 3.46 34.75 -14.59
CA VAL A 643 3.44 34.14 -15.93
C VAL A 643 2.04 34.12 -16.55
N HIS A 644 1.00 33.78 -15.79
CA HIS A 644 -0.38 33.81 -16.27
C HIS A 644 -0.81 35.22 -16.72
N LYS A 645 -0.40 36.26 -15.99
CA LYS A 645 -0.63 37.66 -16.40
C LYS A 645 0.08 37.97 -17.74
N MET A 646 1.35 37.60 -17.87
CA MET A 646 2.12 37.82 -19.11
C MET A 646 1.52 37.09 -20.33
N GLU A 647 1.09 35.83 -20.19
CA GLU A 647 0.45 35.09 -21.28
C GLU A 647 -0.90 35.71 -21.67
N LYS A 648 -1.68 36.19 -20.69
CA LYS A 648 -2.95 36.88 -20.93
C LYS A 648 -2.77 38.21 -21.68
N GLU A 649 -1.73 38.97 -21.34
CA GLU A 649 -1.39 40.23 -22.03
C GLU A 649 -0.93 39.95 -23.47
N GLN A 650 -0.11 38.91 -23.70
CA GLN A 650 0.25 38.45 -25.04
C GLN A 650 -0.96 37.95 -25.85
N GLU A 651 -1.91 37.26 -25.22
CA GLU A 651 -3.14 36.78 -25.88
C GLU A 651 -3.99 37.94 -26.40
N VAL A 652 -4.11 39.02 -25.61
CA VAL A 652 -4.84 40.23 -26.00
C VAL A 652 -4.16 40.95 -27.17
N GLU A 653 -2.82 41.07 -27.20
CA GLU A 653 -2.15 41.70 -28.35
C GLU A 653 -2.16 40.81 -29.60
N ARG A 654 -2.02 39.48 -29.46
CA ARG A 654 -2.23 38.53 -30.57
C ARG A 654 -3.61 38.68 -31.22
N GLU A 655 -4.66 38.90 -30.42
CA GLU A 655 -6.01 39.10 -30.94
C GLU A 655 -6.22 40.49 -31.54
N ARG A 656 -5.57 41.53 -30.99
CA ARG A 656 -5.52 42.86 -31.62
C ARG A 656 -4.84 42.81 -32.98
N ASP A 657 -3.74 42.07 -33.13
CA ASP A 657 -3.03 41.93 -34.41
C ASP A 657 -3.83 41.14 -35.45
N ARG A 658 -4.55 40.09 -35.03
CA ARG A 658 -5.56 39.43 -35.89
C ARG A 658 -6.62 40.42 -36.35
N ALA A 659 -7.22 41.17 -35.43
CA ALA A 659 -8.25 42.16 -35.75
C ALA A 659 -7.75 43.33 -36.61
N ARG A 660 -6.47 43.72 -36.49
CA ARG A 660 -5.79 44.65 -37.40
C ARG A 660 -5.67 44.03 -38.80
N ALA A 661 -5.15 42.81 -38.91
CA ALA A 661 -4.97 42.12 -40.19
C ALA A 661 -6.29 41.88 -40.94
N THR A 662 -7.36 41.44 -40.25
CA THR A 662 -8.69 41.24 -40.88
C THR A 662 -9.28 42.55 -41.42
N LYS A 663 -9.05 43.69 -40.74
CA LYS A 663 -9.55 45.01 -41.17
C LYS A 663 -8.84 45.59 -42.39
N VAL A 664 -7.67 45.06 -42.78
CA VAL A 664 -6.97 45.46 -44.01
C VAL A 664 -7.60 44.83 -45.26
N PHE A 665 -8.51 43.86 -45.11
CA PHE A 665 -9.07 43.04 -46.19
C PHE A 665 -10.56 43.28 -46.51
N ASP A 666 -11.12 44.46 -46.16
CA ASP A 666 -12.49 44.85 -46.57
C ASP A 666 -12.47 45.59 -47.93
N PRO A 667 -12.98 45.00 -49.04
CA PRO A 667 -12.83 45.54 -50.38
C PRO A 667 -13.89 46.61 -50.75
N LYS A 668 -14.33 47.43 -49.78
CA LYS A 668 -15.46 48.36 -49.94
C LYS A 668 -15.16 49.85 -49.65
N PHE A 669 -13.95 50.32 -49.99
CA PHE A 669 -13.72 51.74 -50.26
C PHE A 669 -13.00 51.92 -51.59
N ASN A 670 -13.46 52.87 -52.40
CA ASN A 670 -13.01 53.06 -53.78
C ASN A 670 -12.79 54.55 -54.11
N ILE A 671 -11.80 54.81 -54.96
CA ILE A 671 -11.42 56.11 -55.56
C ILE A 671 -11.21 57.28 -54.60
N HIS A 672 -9.93 57.60 -54.33
CA HIS A 672 -9.39 58.89 -54.74
C HIS A 672 -7.95 58.69 -55.25
N ALA A 673 -7.67 59.14 -56.47
CA ALA A 673 -6.37 58.95 -57.10
C ALA A 673 -5.35 59.99 -56.61
N PRO A 674 -4.07 59.62 -56.43
CA PRO A 674 -3.01 60.59 -56.14
C PRO A 674 -2.72 61.46 -57.38
N PRO A 675 -2.44 62.77 -57.21
CA PRO A 675 -2.12 63.67 -58.33
C PRO A 675 -0.76 63.36 -58.98
N PRO A 676 -0.54 63.80 -60.24
CA PRO A 676 0.64 63.44 -61.03
C PRO A 676 1.94 64.12 -60.58
N LYS A 677 3.08 63.54 -60.97
CA LYS A 677 4.42 64.07 -60.72
C LYS A 677 4.75 65.26 -61.63
N HIS A 678 5.51 66.22 -61.09
CA HIS A 678 6.41 67.08 -61.87
C HIS A 678 7.88 66.80 -61.51
N SER A 679 8.83 67.39 -62.24
CA SER A 679 10.04 66.68 -62.69
C SER A 679 11.32 67.54 -62.80
N TYR A 680 12.42 66.88 -63.19
CA TYR A 680 13.76 67.42 -63.56
C TYR A 680 14.71 67.77 -62.39
N SER A 681 16.04 67.60 -62.47
CA SER A 681 16.87 66.81 -63.41
C SER A 681 18.36 66.73 -63.00
N ALA A 682 19.05 65.64 -63.41
CA ALA A 682 20.51 65.53 -63.59
C ALA A 682 21.39 65.54 -62.30
N THR A 683 22.66 65.06 -62.30
CA THR A 683 23.58 64.76 -63.42
C THR A 683 24.58 63.61 -63.12
N GLN A 684 25.08 62.99 -64.20
CA GLN A 684 26.38 62.30 -64.38
C GLN A 684 26.62 60.83 -63.93
N VAL A 685 27.35 60.14 -64.81
CA VAL A 685 27.95 58.79 -64.75
C VAL A 685 29.39 58.93 -65.27
N PRO A 686 30.36 58.07 -64.89
CA PRO A 686 30.78 56.94 -65.78
C PRO A 686 30.90 55.58 -65.03
N SER A 687 30.42 54.45 -65.56
CA SER A 687 31.16 53.40 -66.34
C SER A 687 32.46 52.90 -65.69
N THR A 688 32.73 51.59 -65.56
CA THR A 688 32.87 50.60 -66.68
C THR A 688 32.69 49.11 -66.30
N THR A 689 32.36 48.27 -67.32
CA THR A 689 32.76 46.85 -67.64
C THR A 689 33.15 45.81 -66.55
N GLN A 690 32.94 44.48 -66.68
CA GLN A 690 32.30 43.58 -67.68
C GLN A 690 32.19 42.13 -67.14
N HIS A 691 31.27 41.33 -67.73
CA HIS A 691 31.30 39.86 -67.95
C HIS A 691 31.34 38.88 -66.75
N GLY A 692 30.65 37.75 -66.91
CA GLY A 692 30.49 36.72 -65.88
C GLY A 692 31.29 35.43 -66.14
N GLY A 693 31.21 34.48 -65.19
CA GLY A 693 31.85 33.17 -65.29
C GLY A 693 31.23 32.14 -64.33
N LYS A 694 31.12 30.88 -64.78
CA LYS A 694 30.74 29.71 -63.96
C LYS A 694 31.96 28.80 -63.77
N LYS A 695 32.09 28.15 -62.60
CA LYS A 695 32.18 26.66 -62.42
C LYS A 695 32.96 26.21 -61.17
N HIS A 696 32.33 25.31 -60.40
CA HIS A 696 32.79 24.02 -59.83
C HIS A 696 34.21 23.79 -59.25
N ARG A 697 34.21 22.88 -58.24
CA ARG A 697 35.29 21.95 -57.79
C ARG A 697 36.43 22.59 -56.96
N ALA A 698 37.08 21.88 -56.03
CA ALA A 698 36.94 20.46 -55.62
C ALA A 698 37.35 20.21 -54.15
N LEU A 699 37.34 18.93 -53.79
CA LEU A 699 38.01 18.22 -52.69
C LEU A 699 39.51 18.65 -52.53
N GLU A 700 40.28 18.36 -51.46
CA GLU A 700 40.13 17.29 -50.44
C GLU A 700 40.93 17.55 -49.13
N VAL A 701 40.61 16.74 -48.10
CA VAL A 701 41.33 16.29 -46.88
C VAL A 701 42.82 16.66 -46.67
N LEU A 702 43.19 17.05 -45.41
CA LEU A 702 44.20 16.43 -44.49
C LEU A 702 44.40 17.33 -43.22
N VAL A 703 44.75 16.93 -41.99
CA VAL A 703 44.39 15.89 -40.98
C VAL A 703 45.44 16.01 -39.84
N CYS A 704 45.02 16.02 -38.56
CA CYS A 704 45.84 15.96 -37.32
C CYS A 704 46.75 17.20 -37.01
N VAL A 705 47.24 17.46 -35.78
CA VAL A 705 47.50 16.62 -34.57
C VAL A 705 47.00 17.26 -33.24
N SER A 706 46.79 16.42 -32.22
CA SER A 706 46.48 16.61 -30.77
C SER A 706 47.39 17.63 -29.99
N VAL A 707 47.19 18.01 -28.70
CA VAL A 707 47.00 17.22 -27.44
C VAL A 707 46.39 18.04 -26.26
N VAL A 708 45.41 17.44 -25.56
CA VAL A 708 45.02 17.49 -24.10
C VAL A 708 45.48 18.66 -23.17
N SER A 709 44.54 19.36 -22.47
CA SER A 709 44.33 19.39 -20.98
C SER A 709 43.73 20.69 -20.35
N LEU A 710 42.63 20.52 -19.58
CA LEU A 710 42.23 21.19 -18.30
C LEU A 710 41.79 22.68 -18.13
N THR A 711 40.82 22.83 -17.19
CA THR A 711 40.43 23.99 -16.30
C THR A 711 39.66 25.23 -16.81
N PHE A 712 38.35 25.26 -16.44
CA PHE A 712 37.54 26.30 -15.74
C PHE A 712 37.43 27.79 -16.20
N GLU A 713 36.22 28.35 -15.92
CA GLU A 713 35.79 29.78 -15.82
C GLU A 713 35.39 30.63 -17.07
N VAL A 714 34.12 31.09 -17.02
CA VAL A 714 33.58 32.45 -17.36
C VAL A 714 33.63 33.00 -18.81
N GLN A 715 32.55 32.70 -19.56
CA GLN A 715 31.49 33.63 -20.04
C GLN A 715 31.75 34.79 -21.04
N LEU A 716 30.70 35.06 -21.83
CA LEU A 716 30.41 36.12 -22.83
C LEU A 716 30.89 35.87 -24.29
N VAL A 717 30.08 35.95 -25.37
CA VAL A 717 28.98 36.87 -25.81
C VAL A 717 29.57 38.14 -26.44
N LEU A 718 29.32 38.57 -27.69
CA LEU A 718 28.56 38.15 -28.90
C LEU A 718 29.28 38.82 -30.13
N LEU A 719 28.95 38.77 -31.44
CA LEU A 719 27.90 38.18 -32.30
C LEU A 719 28.42 38.21 -33.78
N GLN A 720 27.66 37.68 -34.75
CA GLN A 720 27.31 38.51 -35.92
C GLN A 720 25.89 38.21 -36.43
N GLU A 721 25.07 39.26 -36.47
CA GLU A 721 23.62 39.23 -36.66
C GLU A 721 23.24 39.79 -38.05
N ASN A 722 21.95 39.82 -38.37
CA ASN A 722 21.37 40.83 -39.26
C ASN A 722 20.05 41.31 -38.65
N GLU A 723 19.88 42.62 -38.56
CA GLU A 723 18.98 43.28 -37.61
C GLU A 723 17.61 43.66 -38.18
N PHE A 724 16.65 43.96 -37.30
CA PHE A 724 15.92 45.23 -37.34
C PHE A 724 15.81 45.80 -35.91
N PRO A 725 15.82 47.13 -35.69
CA PRO A 725 16.47 47.69 -34.51
C PRO A 725 15.55 47.99 -33.31
N ARG A 726 16.12 47.86 -32.11
CA ARG A 726 15.76 48.65 -30.92
C ARG A 726 17.03 49.31 -30.39
N VAL A 727 16.98 50.63 -30.15
CA VAL A 727 18.17 51.41 -29.78
C VAL A 727 18.63 51.05 -28.36
N GLY A 728 19.78 50.35 -28.28
CA GLY A 728 20.54 50.15 -27.05
C GLY A 728 21.58 51.27 -26.81
N PRO A 729 22.33 51.20 -25.70
CA PRO A 729 23.45 52.10 -25.45
C PRO A 729 24.63 51.77 -26.36
N ASN A 730 25.03 52.72 -27.22
CA ASN A 730 26.11 52.52 -28.21
C ASN A 730 27.53 52.75 -27.65
N SER A 731 27.68 52.91 -26.33
CA SER A 731 28.99 53.06 -25.68
C SER A 731 29.00 52.46 -24.27
N TRP A 732 30.21 52.15 -23.78
CA TRP A 732 30.43 51.78 -22.38
C TRP A 732 29.96 52.88 -21.42
N GLU A 733 30.18 54.16 -21.78
CA GLU A 733 29.68 55.28 -20.97
C GLU A 733 28.16 55.31 -20.89
N ASP A 734 27.44 55.01 -21.97
CA ASP A 734 25.97 54.99 -21.97
C ASP A 734 25.42 53.82 -21.16
N ALA A 735 26.05 52.64 -21.23
CA ALA A 735 25.73 51.52 -20.35
C ALA A 735 25.98 51.87 -18.86
N GLN A 736 27.09 52.55 -18.57
CA GLN A 736 27.45 53.00 -17.22
C GLN A 736 26.51 54.12 -16.72
N ARG A 737 26.06 55.03 -17.59
CA ARG A 737 25.04 56.06 -17.31
C ARG A 737 23.66 55.43 -17.06
N LEU A 738 23.25 54.43 -17.85
CA LEU A 738 22.02 53.69 -17.63
C LEU A 738 22.06 52.96 -16.28
N TRP A 739 23.16 52.25 -15.96
CA TRP A 739 23.32 51.60 -14.66
C TRP A 739 23.31 52.59 -13.48
N GLN A 740 23.93 53.76 -13.63
CA GLN A 740 23.83 54.84 -12.63
C GLN A 740 22.40 55.35 -12.47
N ARG A 741 21.64 55.46 -13.56
CA ARG A 741 20.22 55.87 -13.55
C ARG A 741 19.32 54.81 -12.92
N GLU A 742 19.55 53.53 -13.22
CA GLU A 742 18.89 52.38 -12.59
C GLU A 742 19.13 52.39 -11.07
N LYS A 743 20.39 52.63 -10.66
CA LYS A 743 20.80 52.75 -9.26
C LYS A 743 20.20 53.96 -8.56
N GLN A 744 20.05 55.10 -9.25
CA GLN A 744 19.35 56.28 -8.72
C GLN A 744 17.85 56.00 -8.55
N ASN A 745 17.19 55.42 -9.56
CA ASN A 745 15.78 54.99 -9.44
C ASN A 745 15.59 54.04 -8.24
N LEU A 746 16.46 53.06 -8.05
CA LEU A 746 16.40 52.13 -6.92
C LEU A 746 16.54 52.85 -5.56
N GLN A 747 17.41 53.86 -5.48
CA GLN A 747 17.58 54.69 -4.28
C GLN A 747 16.39 55.64 -4.04
N GLU A 748 15.75 56.13 -5.10
CA GLU A 748 14.55 56.96 -5.02
C GLU A 748 13.34 56.13 -4.55
N THR A 749 13.13 54.93 -5.11
CA THR A 749 12.12 53.97 -4.62
C THR A 749 12.34 53.60 -3.15
N LEU A 750 13.60 53.35 -2.74
CA LEU A 750 13.91 53.05 -1.34
C LEU A 750 13.73 54.28 -0.42
N ARG A 751 13.79 55.50 -0.95
CA ARG A 751 13.47 56.75 -0.23
C ARG A 751 11.95 56.93 -0.12
N GLN A 752 11.18 56.64 -1.17
CA GLN A 752 9.71 56.65 -1.14
C GLN A 752 9.17 55.63 -0.13
N GLN A 753 9.62 54.37 -0.19
CA GLN A 753 9.20 53.33 0.78
C GLN A 753 9.52 53.71 2.23
N LYS A 754 10.62 54.43 2.48
CA LYS A 754 10.92 54.98 3.81
C LYS A 754 10.06 56.18 4.20
N ALA A 755 9.62 56.99 3.25
CA ALA A 755 8.68 58.08 3.50
C ALA A 755 7.28 57.53 3.83
N GLU A 756 6.79 56.57 3.03
CA GLU A 756 5.55 55.82 3.25
C GLU A 756 5.57 55.14 4.63
N MET A 757 6.64 54.41 4.97
CA MET A 757 6.81 53.79 6.28
C MET A 757 6.77 54.81 7.45
N MET A 758 7.34 56.01 7.28
CA MET A 758 7.26 57.06 8.31
C MET A 758 5.88 57.73 8.39
N GLU A 759 5.14 57.78 7.27
CA GLU A 759 3.77 58.26 7.23
C GLU A 759 2.81 57.26 7.89
N ASP A 760 2.98 55.95 7.63
CA ASP A 760 2.30 54.87 8.35
C ASP A 760 2.65 54.86 9.84
N GLU A 761 3.92 55.04 10.23
CA GLU A 761 4.29 55.11 11.66
C GLU A 761 3.64 56.33 12.36
N LYS A 762 3.50 57.44 11.63
CA LYS A 762 2.82 58.66 12.09
C LYS A 762 1.30 58.48 12.15
N TRP A 763 0.72 57.75 11.20
CA TRP A 763 -0.69 57.33 11.21
C TRP A 763 -0.96 56.42 12.40
N LEU A 764 -0.18 55.35 12.60
CA LEU A 764 -0.25 54.45 13.75
C LEU A 764 -0.04 55.16 15.10
N LYS A 765 0.77 56.22 15.15
CA LYS A 765 0.93 57.08 16.35
C LYS A 765 -0.30 57.95 16.62
N ASN A 766 -1.02 58.41 15.60
CA ASN A 766 -2.31 59.08 15.77
C ASN A 766 -3.41 58.08 16.14
N GLU A 767 -3.47 56.93 15.49
CA GLU A 767 -4.43 55.85 15.78
C GLU A 767 -4.28 55.37 17.23
N LYS A 768 -3.04 55.19 17.71
CA LYS A 768 -2.76 54.90 19.13
C LYS A 768 -3.18 56.02 20.08
N LYS A 769 -3.13 57.31 19.69
CA LYS A 769 -3.67 58.41 20.51
C LYS A 769 -5.19 58.34 20.62
N LEU A 770 -5.88 58.00 19.54
CA LEU A 770 -7.34 57.80 19.53
C LEU A 770 -7.72 56.59 20.41
N LEU A 771 -7.00 55.47 20.29
CA LEU A 771 -7.23 54.24 21.06
C LEU A 771 -6.92 54.35 22.56
N VAL A 772 -6.05 55.27 22.98
CA VAL A 772 -5.78 55.54 24.41
C VAL A 772 -6.91 56.34 25.08
N GLY A 773 -7.78 57.01 24.29
CA GLY A 773 -8.92 57.77 24.81
C GLY A 773 -10.05 56.91 25.43
N ASN A 774 -10.10 55.61 25.12
CA ASN A 774 -11.14 54.70 25.62
C ASN A 774 -10.53 53.44 26.26
N ARG A 775 -10.30 53.48 27.59
CA ARG A 775 -9.91 52.29 28.37
C ARG A 775 -10.58 52.23 29.75
N THR A 776 -11.70 51.52 29.81
CA THR A 776 -12.20 50.79 30.98
C THR A 776 -12.82 49.48 30.47
N SER A 777 -12.61 48.30 31.07
CA SER A 777 -11.66 47.89 32.10
C SER A 777 -11.34 46.39 31.93
N LEU A 778 -10.48 45.84 32.79
CA LEU A 778 -10.06 44.44 32.99
C LEU A 778 -8.66 44.05 32.46
N THR A 779 -7.99 43.26 33.30
CA THR A 779 -6.59 42.84 33.22
C THR A 779 -6.49 41.35 32.89
N PHE A 780 -5.47 40.96 32.13
CA PHE A 780 -5.01 39.58 32.06
C PHE A 780 -3.49 39.52 32.28
N VAL A 781 -3.00 38.39 32.80
CA VAL A 781 -1.63 38.25 33.34
C VAL A 781 -0.75 37.44 32.37
N ASN A 782 0.51 37.85 32.20
CA ASN A 782 1.49 37.16 31.35
C ASN A 782 2.02 35.87 32.02
N PRO A 783 2.24 34.79 31.25
CA PRO A 783 3.17 33.71 31.61
C PRO A 783 4.63 34.19 31.58
N ILE A 784 5.50 33.55 32.37
CA ILE A 784 6.93 33.89 32.50
C ILE A 784 7.81 32.83 31.79
N SER A 785 8.90 33.28 31.16
CA SER A 785 9.95 32.45 30.56
C SER A 785 11.16 32.27 31.48
N VAL A 786 11.66 31.04 31.68
CA VAL A 786 12.96 30.75 32.36
C VAL A 786 13.68 29.58 31.65
N SER A 787 15.02 29.59 31.72
CA SER A 787 15.93 28.61 31.10
C SER A 787 16.41 27.51 32.08
N LEU A 788 17.10 26.50 31.55
CA LEU A 788 17.67 25.33 32.26
C LEU A 788 18.83 25.69 33.22
N CYS A 789 18.89 24.99 34.36
CA CYS A 789 20.14 24.38 34.87
C CYS A 789 19.87 23.27 35.92
N SER A 790 20.87 22.45 36.22
CA SER A 790 20.84 21.29 37.15
C SER A 790 21.74 21.57 38.40
N PRO A 791 21.94 20.67 39.40
CA PRO A 791 21.39 19.32 39.64
C PRO A 791 20.83 19.10 41.10
N ALA A 792 20.63 17.84 41.51
CA ALA A 792 20.08 17.38 42.80
C ALA A 792 21.07 17.48 44.01
N PRO A 793 20.65 17.22 45.27
CA PRO A 793 20.59 15.81 45.76
C PRO A 793 19.51 15.42 46.82
N GLU A 794 19.33 14.10 46.98
CA GLU A 794 19.04 13.29 48.21
C GLU A 794 17.68 13.23 48.96
N PHE A 795 17.33 11.97 49.33
CA PHE A 795 16.54 11.41 50.47
C PHE A 795 15.24 12.12 51.00
N SER A 796 14.13 11.42 51.36
CA SER A 796 13.94 10.00 51.73
C SER A 796 12.48 9.48 51.72
N VAL A 797 12.38 8.15 51.68
CA VAL A 797 11.30 7.19 52.02
C VAL A 797 10.15 7.65 52.94
N THR A 798 8.89 7.39 52.54
CA THR A 798 7.91 6.57 53.30
C THR A 798 6.77 6.03 52.41
N VAL A 799 5.95 5.10 52.94
CA VAL A 799 5.00 4.23 52.22
C VAL A 799 3.62 4.30 52.91
N THR A 800 2.58 3.63 52.39
CA THR A 800 1.27 3.29 53.02
C THR A 800 0.21 4.41 53.13
N THR A 801 -1.11 4.19 53.04
CA THR A 801 -1.95 3.04 52.57
C THR A 801 -3.43 3.45 52.40
N TRP A 802 -4.09 2.92 51.36
CA TRP A 802 -5.47 2.35 51.34
C TRP A 802 -6.77 3.21 51.45
N ASN A 803 -7.73 2.77 50.62
CA ASN A 803 -9.19 2.61 50.78
C ASN A 803 -10.24 3.76 50.73
N GLU A 804 -11.12 3.60 49.72
CA GLU A 804 -12.59 3.44 49.79
C GLU A 804 -13.52 4.49 50.45
N ALA A 805 -14.14 5.28 49.56
CA ALA A 805 -15.59 5.22 49.23
C ALA A 805 -16.71 5.74 50.17
N LEU A 806 -17.89 5.87 49.53
CA LEU A 806 -19.27 5.94 50.05
C LEU A 806 -19.96 7.31 50.34
N LEU A 807 -21.00 7.54 49.52
CA LEU A 807 -22.38 7.97 49.88
C LEU A 807 -22.72 9.47 50.12
N ASN A 808 -23.39 10.02 49.09
CA ASN A 808 -24.82 10.40 49.07
C ASN A 808 -25.30 11.87 49.18
N ASN A 809 -26.35 12.09 48.37
CA ASN A 809 -27.50 13.00 48.52
C ASN A 809 -27.31 14.52 48.40
N ILE A 810 -28.06 15.13 47.47
CA ILE A 810 -29.35 15.81 47.78
C ILE A 810 -30.21 15.93 46.51
N ILE A 811 -31.55 15.91 46.68
CA ILE A 811 -32.58 16.07 45.64
C ILE A 811 -33.51 17.21 46.07
N PRO A 812 -34.05 18.01 45.13
CA PRO A 812 -35.46 18.48 45.25
C PRO A 812 -36.36 18.01 44.10
N LEU A 813 -37.67 17.96 44.34
CA LEU A 813 -38.64 17.25 43.49
C LEU A 813 -40.00 17.99 43.41
N VAL A 814 -40.49 18.26 42.19
CA VAL A 814 -41.90 18.60 41.85
C VAL A 814 -42.15 18.09 40.41
N HIS A 815 -42.92 17.03 40.11
CA HIS A 815 -44.38 16.80 40.19
C HIS A 815 -45.25 17.31 39.00
N SER A 816 -45.85 16.35 38.28
CA SER A 816 -47.29 16.27 37.89
C SER A 816 -47.74 16.38 36.40
N GLN A 817 -48.58 15.40 36.03
CA GLN A 817 -49.70 15.39 35.06
C GLN A 817 -49.53 15.21 33.53
N HIS A 818 -50.37 14.29 33.00
CA HIS A 818 -50.71 14.05 31.59
C HIS A 818 -51.96 14.88 31.16
N PRO A 819 -52.18 15.10 29.84
CA PRO A 819 -53.01 14.19 29.00
C PRO A 819 -52.22 13.68 27.77
N ALA A 820 -52.55 12.65 26.97
CA ALA A 820 -53.68 11.72 26.76
C ALA A 820 -54.28 11.83 25.33
N ASN A 821 -54.38 10.68 24.64
CA ASN A 821 -55.13 10.37 23.41
C ASN A 821 -54.79 11.08 22.08
N LEU A 822 -54.28 10.27 21.12
CA LEU A 822 -55.11 9.81 19.99
C LEU A 822 -54.53 8.53 19.36
N LYS A 823 -55.39 7.65 18.81
CA LYS A 823 -55.03 6.36 18.19
C LYS A 823 -55.49 6.30 16.73
N MET A 824 -54.63 5.79 15.85
CA MET A 824 -55.02 4.85 14.76
C MET A 824 -53.86 3.83 14.63
N ASN A 825 -54.02 2.57 15.04
CA ASN A 825 -54.64 1.49 14.25
C ASN A 825 -54.05 1.35 12.84
N ILE A 826 -52.94 0.61 12.74
CA ILE A 826 -52.49 -0.05 11.51
C ILE A 826 -52.97 -1.52 11.57
N PRO A 827 -53.58 -2.08 10.51
CA PRO A 827 -54.03 -3.48 10.53
C PRO A 827 -52.87 -4.49 10.58
N LEU A 828 -53.04 -5.56 11.37
CA LEU A 828 -52.16 -6.72 11.33
C LEU A 828 -52.50 -7.58 10.11
N VAL A 829 -51.72 -7.49 9.04
CA VAL A 829 -51.81 -8.38 7.88
C VAL A 829 -50.48 -9.11 7.69
N THR A 830 -50.51 -10.41 8.02
CA THR A 830 -49.56 -11.49 7.68
C THR A 830 -48.28 -11.12 6.92
N VAL A 831 -47.14 -11.16 7.62
CA VAL A 831 -45.80 -11.16 7.01
C VAL A 831 -45.52 -12.52 6.36
N PRO A 832 -45.16 -12.59 5.06
CA PRO A 832 -44.60 -13.80 4.47
C PRO A 832 -43.15 -13.98 4.93
N LYS A 833 -42.92 -14.88 5.90
CA LYS A 833 -41.66 -15.65 5.94
C LYS A 833 -41.83 -16.77 4.88
N ARG A 834 -40.84 -17.13 4.06
CA ARG A 834 -39.39 -16.83 4.09
C ARG A 834 -38.79 -16.97 2.68
N GLY A 835 -37.74 -16.21 2.40
CA GLY A 835 -36.46 -16.71 1.88
C GLY A 835 -35.38 -16.25 2.87
N SER A 836 -34.31 -16.95 3.31
CA SER A 836 -33.62 -18.16 2.84
C SER A 836 -33.25 -18.13 1.35
N PRO A 837 -32.01 -18.55 0.97
CA PRO A 837 -31.67 -18.68 -0.44
C PRO A 837 -32.69 -19.63 -1.07
N ALA A 838 -33.22 -19.25 -2.23
CA ALA A 838 -33.92 -20.22 -3.04
C ALA A 838 -32.92 -21.35 -3.36
N PRO A 839 -33.34 -22.62 -3.30
CA PRO A 839 -32.68 -23.64 -4.10
C PRO A 839 -32.60 -23.18 -5.55
N THR A 840 -31.77 -23.82 -6.36
CA THR A 840 -32.01 -23.84 -7.81
C THR A 840 -33.49 -24.15 -8.01
N ALA A 841 -34.25 -23.25 -8.62
CA ALA A 841 -35.66 -23.52 -8.88
C ALA A 841 -35.78 -24.86 -9.63
N GLU A 842 -36.85 -25.60 -9.41
CA GLU A 842 -37.22 -26.77 -10.21
C GLU A 842 -37.73 -26.34 -11.60
N LEU A 843 -36.89 -25.54 -12.27
CA LEU A 843 -36.81 -25.42 -13.71
C LEU A 843 -36.43 -26.81 -14.21
N ASP A 844 -37.33 -27.42 -14.98
CA ASP A 844 -36.99 -28.63 -15.71
C ASP A 844 -35.88 -28.32 -16.71
N ARG A 845 -34.66 -28.79 -16.40
CA ARG A 845 -33.47 -28.58 -17.24
C ARG A 845 -33.35 -29.62 -18.36
N SER A 846 -34.26 -30.59 -18.44
CA SER A 846 -34.17 -31.73 -19.37
C SER A 846 -34.11 -31.28 -20.84
N ASP A 847 -34.83 -30.20 -21.18
CA ASP A 847 -34.86 -29.60 -22.52
C ASP A 847 -34.14 -28.22 -22.59
N ASP A 848 -33.44 -27.79 -21.53
CA ASP A 848 -32.75 -26.49 -21.53
C ASP A 848 -31.43 -26.55 -22.29
N LYS A 849 -31.48 -26.19 -23.58
CA LYS A 849 -30.31 -26.12 -24.46
C LYS A 849 -29.16 -25.29 -23.88
N VAL A 850 -29.44 -24.15 -23.24
CA VAL A 850 -28.40 -23.25 -22.72
C VAL A 850 -27.69 -23.88 -21.54
N TYR A 851 -28.45 -24.44 -20.59
CA TYR A 851 -27.91 -25.22 -19.47
C TYR A 851 -27.06 -26.39 -19.97
N THR A 852 -27.56 -27.14 -20.96
CA THR A 852 -26.86 -28.27 -21.57
C THR A 852 -25.52 -27.85 -22.21
N SER A 853 -25.51 -26.76 -22.97
CA SER A 853 -24.29 -26.24 -23.61
C SER A 853 -23.27 -25.66 -22.61
N VAL A 854 -23.71 -25.02 -21.52
CA VAL A 854 -22.81 -24.61 -20.44
C VAL A 854 -22.20 -25.82 -19.73
N MET A 855 -23.00 -26.84 -19.43
CA MET A 855 -22.49 -28.06 -18.77
C MET A 855 -21.49 -28.81 -19.65
N GLU A 856 -21.70 -28.87 -20.97
CA GLU A 856 -20.70 -29.45 -21.90
C GLU A 856 -19.42 -28.59 -21.98
N LEU A 857 -19.52 -27.26 -21.99
CA LEU A 857 -18.35 -26.38 -21.96
C LEU A 857 -17.53 -26.59 -20.68
N VAL A 858 -18.19 -26.58 -19.52
CA VAL A 858 -17.58 -26.86 -18.21
C VAL A 858 -16.95 -28.26 -18.19
N ARG A 859 -17.63 -29.29 -18.74
CA ARG A 859 -17.09 -30.66 -18.84
C ARG A 859 -15.79 -30.70 -19.64
N VAL A 860 -15.71 -30.01 -20.78
CA VAL A 860 -14.48 -29.99 -21.60
C VAL A 860 -13.37 -29.15 -20.94
N VAL A 861 -13.70 -28.09 -20.20
CA VAL A 861 -12.70 -27.34 -19.40
C VAL A 861 -12.17 -28.16 -18.23
N VAL A 862 -13.02 -28.92 -17.53
CA VAL A 862 -12.60 -29.87 -16.49
C VAL A 862 -11.73 -30.98 -17.09
N GLN A 863 -12.08 -31.48 -18.28
CA GLN A 863 -11.24 -32.44 -19.00
C GLN A 863 -9.86 -31.85 -19.32
N LEU A 864 -9.78 -30.60 -19.83
CA LEU A 864 -8.49 -29.92 -20.04
C LEU A 864 -7.69 -29.86 -18.74
N LYS A 865 -8.32 -29.50 -17.61
CA LYS A 865 -7.66 -29.40 -16.30
C LYS A 865 -7.08 -30.73 -15.81
N ASN A 866 -7.76 -31.85 -16.08
CA ASN A 866 -7.30 -33.17 -15.68
C ASN A 866 -6.17 -33.67 -16.60
N ASP A 867 -6.33 -33.48 -17.92
CA ASP A 867 -5.49 -34.09 -18.94
C ASP A 867 -4.20 -33.27 -19.23
N VAL A 868 -4.15 -31.98 -18.91
CA VAL A 868 -2.99 -31.06 -19.17
C VAL A 868 -1.63 -31.55 -18.64
N ASN A 869 -1.61 -32.41 -17.63
CA ASN A 869 -0.39 -32.95 -17.03
C ASN A 869 0.11 -34.22 -17.73
N THR A 870 -0.75 -34.92 -18.48
CA THR A 870 -0.45 -36.17 -19.19
C THR A 870 -0.47 -36.01 -20.71
N LEU A 871 -1.07 -34.95 -21.24
CA LEU A 871 -1.11 -34.62 -22.66
C LEU A 871 0.18 -33.93 -23.14
N GLU A 872 0.61 -34.34 -24.33
CA GLU A 872 1.67 -33.66 -25.08
C GLU A 872 1.17 -32.32 -25.68
N PRO A 873 2.05 -31.32 -25.86
CA PRO A 873 1.66 -29.96 -26.24
C PRO A 873 0.86 -29.88 -27.55
N GLU A 874 1.13 -30.74 -28.52
CA GLU A 874 0.44 -30.83 -29.81
C GLU A 874 -1.04 -31.21 -29.62
N GLN A 875 -1.35 -31.99 -28.58
CA GLN A 875 -2.68 -32.49 -28.28
C GLN A 875 -3.58 -31.41 -27.65
N TYR A 876 -3.02 -30.33 -27.07
CA TYR A 876 -3.80 -29.22 -26.52
C TYR A 876 -4.74 -28.60 -27.57
N ILE A 877 -4.31 -28.53 -28.84
CA ILE A 877 -5.15 -28.06 -29.96
C ILE A 877 -6.44 -28.88 -30.11
N SER A 878 -6.42 -30.18 -29.78
CA SER A 878 -7.60 -31.03 -29.85
C SER A 878 -8.65 -30.62 -28.80
N ILE A 879 -8.24 -30.44 -27.54
CA ILE A 879 -9.17 -30.05 -26.47
C ILE A 879 -9.62 -28.59 -26.63
N ILE A 880 -8.73 -27.67 -27.03
CA ILE A 880 -9.13 -26.27 -27.29
C ILE A 880 -10.10 -26.16 -28.49
N LYS A 881 -10.00 -27.04 -29.50
CA LYS A 881 -11.04 -27.15 -30.55
C LYS A 881 -12.39 -27.61 -29.98
N SER A 882 -12.39 -28.53 -29.02
CA SER A 882 -13.61 -28.99 -28.33
C SER A 882 -14.22 -27.91 -27.43
N VAL A 883 -13.42 -27.18 -26.64
CA VAL A 883 -13.90 -26.01 -25.86
C VAL A 883 -14.52 -24.97 -26.80
N GLY A 884 -13.82 -24.64 -27.90
CA GLY A 884 -14.32 -23.73 -28.92
C GLY A 884 -15.55 -24.24 -29.67
N LYS A 885 -15.81 -25.55 -29.70
CA LYS A 885 -17.08 -26.11 -30.21
C LYS A 885 -18.20 -25.91 -29.20
N ALA A 886 -18.01 -26.34 -27.95
CA ALA A 886 -19.00 -26.17 -26.89
C ALA A 886 -19.41 -24.70 -26.70
N LEU A 887 -18.46 -23.76 -26.83
CA LEU A 887 -18.76 -22.33 -26.83
C LEU A 887 -19.60 -21.86 -28.03
N ARG A 888 -19.37 -22.38 -29.25
CA ARG A 888 -20.24 -22.05 -30.40
C ARG A 888 -21.64 -22.63 -30.22
N ASP A 889 -21.72 -23.89 -29.77
CA ASP A 889 -22.99 -24.56 -29.50
C ASP A 889 -23.79 -23.80 -28.41
N LEU A 890 -23.10 -23.25 -27.41
CA LEU A 890 -23.63 -22.36 -26.37
C LEU A 890 -24.08 -20.99 -26.90
N ILE A 891 -23.28 -20.33 -27.74
CA ILE A 891 -23.66 -19.04 -28.33
C ILE A 891 -24.92 -19.21 -29.19
N CYS A 892 -24.97 -20.25 -30.03
CA CYS A 892 -26.16 -20.58 -30.83
C CYS A 892 -27.40 -20.86 -29.95
N SER A 893 -27.26 -21.56 -28.82
CA SER A 893 -28.42 -21.83 -27.94
C SER A 893 -28.93 -20.58 -27.20
N VAL A 894 -28.12 -19.53 -27.09
CA VAL A 894 -28.53 -18.20 -26.62
C VAL A 894 -29.10 -17.35 -27.75
N ASP A 895 -28.52 -17.38 -28.95
CA ASP A 895 -29.01 -16.67 -30.14
C ASP A 895 -30.42 -17.13 -30.55
N ASP A 896 -30.76 -18.42 -30.35
CA ASP A 896 -32.13 -18.96 -30.45
C ASP A 896 -33.13 -18.19 -29.54
N ILE A 897 -32.67 -17.67 -28.40
CA ILE A 897 -33.49 -17.06 -27.35
C ILE A 897 -33.50 -15.53 -27.44
N LEU A 898 -32.40 -14.87 -27.83
CA LEU A 898 -32.29 -13.41 -27.91
C LEU A 898 -33.49 -12.70 -28.58
N PRO A 899 -34.09 -13.21 -29.69
CA PRO A 899 -35.27 -12.61 -30.32
C PRO A 899 -36.48 -12.48 -29.39
N THR A 900 -36.65 -13.43 -28.46
CA THR A 900 -37.78 -13.48 -27.51
C THR A 900 -37.65 -12.51 -26.33
N LEU A 901 -36.43 -12.03 -26.07
CA LEU A 901 -36.13 -11.21 -24.90
C LEU A 901 -36.26 -9.71 -25.16
N HIS A 902 -36.63 -8.97 -24.12
CA HIS A 902 -36.75 -7.51 -24.15
C HIS A 902 -35.42 -6.82 -24.48
N LYS A 903 -35.47 -5.70 -25.23
CA LYS A 903 -34.30 -5.03 -25.81
C LYS A 903 -33.20 -4.68 -24.80
N SER A 904 -33.56 -4.27 -23.58
CA SER A 904 -32.59 -3.95 -22.53
C SER A 904 -31.76 -5.16 -22.09
N ILE A 905 -32.43 -6.30 -21.89
CA ILE A 905 -31.82 -7.56 -21.44
C ILE A 905 -31.03 -8.22 -22.58
N ARG A 906 -31.48 -8.01 -23.83
CA ARG A 906 -30.73 -8.46 -25.02
C ARG A 906 -29.34 -7.84 -25.07
N THR A 907 -29.21 -6.53 -24.86
CA THR A 907 -27.90 -5.82 -24.87
C THR A 907 -26.98 -6.27 -23.72
N GLU A 908 -27.53 -6.71 -22.59
CA GLU A 908 -26.78 -7.29 -21.47
C GLU A 908 -26.18 -8.65 -21.86
N ILE A 909 -26.98 -9.56 -22.42
CA ILE A 909 -26.53 -10.89 -22.86
C ILE A 909 -25.58 -10.79 -24.08
N GLU A 910 -25.85 -9.89 -25.03
CA GLU A 910 -24.92 -9.50 -26.11
C GLU A 910 -23.59 -8.92 -25.58
N GLY A 911 -23.57 -8.45 -24.32
CA GLY A 911 -22.36 -8.06 -23.61
C GLY A 911 -21.57 -9.28 -23.15
N THR A 912 -22.22 -10.20 -22.44
CA THR A 912 -21.61 -11.44 -21.94
C THR A 912 -21.11 -12.35 -23.08
N GLN A 913 -21.83 -12.42 -24.20
CA GLN A 913 -21.35 -13.10 -25.41
C GLN A 913 -20.01 -12.53 -25.93
N LYS A 914 -19.76 -11.21 -25.82
CA LYS A 914 -18.49 -10.60 -26.23
C LYS A 914 -17.36 -10.91 -25.24
N VAL A 915 -17.67 -11.03 -23.95
CA VAL A 915 -16.73 -11.49 -22.92
C VAL A 915 -16.25 -12.91 -23.25
N LEU A 916 -17.16 -13.86 -23.43
CA LEU A 916 -16.82 -15.25 -23.78
C LEU A 916 -15.97 -15.39 -25.05
N ASN A 917 -16.25 -14.58 -26.09
CA ASN A 917 -15.45 -14.57 -27.32
C ASN A 917 -14.02 -14.02 -27.08
N LYS A 918 -13.86 -13.03 -26.20
CA LYS A 918 -12.55 -12.53 -25.76
C LYS A 918 -11.79 -13.60 -24.97
N ASP A 919 -12.45 -14.27 -24.03
CA ASP A 919 -11.78 -15.23 -23.14
C ASP A 919 -11.36 -16.51 -23.90
N MET A 920 -12.14 -16.92 -24.91
CA MET A 920 -11.72 -17.95 -25.86
C MET A 920 -10.49 -17.54 -26.68
N ALA A 921 -10.39 -16.26 -27.09
CA ALA A 921 -9.21 -15.75 -27.78
C ALA A 921 -7.98 -15.69 -26.86
N GLU A 922 -8.16 -15.33 -25.58
CA GLU A 922 -7.10 -15.39 -24.57
C GLU A 922 -6.66 -16.83 -24.29
N LEU A 923 -7.58 -17.77 -24.14
CA LEU A 923 -7.29 -19.20 -23.99
C LEU A 923 -6.48 -19.75 -25.17
N ILE A 924 -6.82 -19.40 -26.41
CA ILE A 924 -6.04 -19.76 -27.60
C ILE A 924 -4.64 -19.12 -27.55
N SER A 925 -4.51 -17.89 -27.04
CA SER A 925 -3.22 -17.20 -26.89
C SER A 925 -2.34 -17.90 -25.84
N LYS A 926 -2.89 -18.22 -24.67
CA LYS A 926 -2.16 -18.96 -23.61
C LYS A 926 -1.80 -20.38 -24.05
N MET A 927 -2.66 -21.06 -24.79
CA MET A 927 -2.35 -22.37 -25.39
C MET A 927 -1.16 -22.29 -26.36
N LYS A 928 -1.11 -21.27 -27.24
CA LYS A 928 0.05 -21.06 -28.13
C LYS A 928 1.32 -20.78 -27.34
N LEU A 929 1.24 -19.99 -26.26
CA LEU A 929 2.38 -19.71 -25.39
C LEU A 929 2.88 -20.99 -24.69
N ALA A 930 1.97 -21.86 -24.23
CA ALA A 930 2.31 -23.17 -23.67
C ALA A 930 2.99 -24.11 -24.70
N GLN A 931 2.53 -24.10 -25.96
CA GLN A 931 3.17 -24.84 -27.06
C GLN A 931 4.54 -24.29 -27.48
N GLN A 932 4.81 -23.00 -27.26
CA GLN A 932 6.10 -22.38 -27.58
C GLN A 932 7.16 -22.57 -26.48
N ASN A 933 6.75 -22.80 -25.23
CA ASN A 933 7.64 -22.83 -24.06
C ASN A 933 7.88 -24.25 -23.49
N THR A 934 7.57 -25.28 -24.27
CA THR A 934 7.52 -26.72 -23.89
C THR A 934 8.84 -27.32 -23.38
N ILE A 935 9.96 -26.70 -23.75
CA ILE A 935 11.34 -27.07 -23.40
C ILE A 935 12.05 -26.00 -22.55
N THR A 936 11.31 -25.01 -22.04
CA THR A 936 11.86 -23.90 -21.23
C THR A 936 11.49 -24.07 -19.75
N SER A 937 12.18 -23.35 -18.87
CA SER A 937 11.81 -23.26 -17.44
C SER A 937 10.44 -22.59 -17.20
N LEU A 938 9.81 -22.00 -18.22
CA LEU A 938 8.48 -21.39 -18.14
C LEU A 938 7.34 -22.38 -18.47
N LYS A 939 7.64 -23.64 -18.81
CA LYS A 939 6.67 -24.66 -19.23
C LYS A 939 5.43 -24.72 -18.34
N ASP A 940 5.63 -24.91 -17.04
CA ASP A 940 4.52 -25.14 -16.10
C ASP A 940 3.80 -23.84 -15.70
N GLU A 941 4.48 -22.70 -15.79
CA GLU A 941 3.83 -21.39 -15.67
C GLU A 941 2.93 -21.10 -16.89
N CYS A 942 3.38 -21.43 -18.11
CA CYS A 942 2.53 -21.34 -19.29
C CYS A 942 1.33 -22.31 -19.22
N LYS A 943 1.50 -23.51 -18.64
CA LYS A 943 0.37 -24.41 -18.33
C LYS A 943 -0.59 -23.78 -17.33
N LYS A 944 -0.11 -23.25 -16.19
CA LYS A 944 -0.94 -22.55 -15.18
C LYS A 944 -1.75 -21.42 -15.82
N GLN A 945 -1.14 -20.60 -16.67
CA GLN A 945 -1.85 -19.51 -17.36
C GLN A 945 -2.90 -19.99 -18.38
N MET A 946 -2.65 -21.11 -19.09
CA MET A 946 -3.66 -21.73 -19.96
C MET A 946 -4.86 -22.25 -19.15
N LEU A 947 -4.62 -22.86 -17.99
CA LEU A 947 -5.68 -23.33 -17.10
C LEU A 947 -6.48 -22.18 -16.46
N ALA A 948 -5.81 -21.08 -16.10
CA ALA A 948 -6.47 -19.89 -15.60
C ALA A 948 -7.44 -19.29 -16.63
N ALA A 949 -7.00 -19.14 -17.88
CA ALA A 949 -7.86 -18.65 -18.98
C ALA A 949 -9.05 -19.60 -19.26
N ALA A 950 -8.83 -20.92 -19.20
CA ALA A 950 -9.90 -21.90 -19.35
C ALA A 950 -10.92 -21.84 -18.20
N HIS A 951 -10.44 -21.60 -16.96
CA HIS A 951 -11.30 -21.45 -15.79
C HIS A 951 -12.16 -20.18 -15.86
N SER A 952 -11.61 -19.03 -16.28
CA SER A 952 -12.39 -17.81 -16.52
C SER A 952 -13.51 -18.04 -17.53
N LEU A 953 -13.20 -18.63 -18.69
CA LEU A 953 -14.20 -18.95 -19.71
C LEU A 953 -15.32 -19.86 -19.18
N ALA A 954 -15.03 -20.79 -18.27
CA ALA A 954 -16.04 -21.62 -17.61
C ALA A 954 -16.90 -20.81 -16.62
N VAL A 955 -16.29 -19.95 -15.80
CA VAL A 955 -17.02 -19.05 -14.88
C VAL A 955 -17.95 -18.12 -15.64
N ASP A 956 -17.46 -17.45 -16.70
CA ASP A 956 -18.27 -16.54 -17.48
C ASP A 956 -19.35 -17.25 -18.32
N SER A 957 -19.15 -18.53 -18.67
CA SER A 957 -20.21 -19.34 -19.29
C SER A 957 -21.38 -19.58 -18.33
N LYS A 958 -21.09 -19.75 -17.03
CA LYS A 958 -22.11 -19.79 -15.97
C LYS A 958 -22.77 -18.43 -15.79
N ASN A 959 -22.00 -17.34 -15.78
CA ASN A 959 -22.55 -15.98 -15.70
C ASN A 959 -23.55 -15.69 -16.83
N MET A 960 -23.31 -16.22 -18.05
CA MET A 960 -24.28 -16.12 -19.14
C MET A 960 -25.56 -16.95 -18.92
N LEU A 961 -25.47 -18.16 -18.35
CA LEU A 961 -26.65 -18.94 -17.95
C LEU A 961 -27.46 -18.24 -16.87
N ASP A 962 -26.81 -17.73 -15.82
CA ASP A 962 -27.46 -17.01 -14.73
C ASP A 962 -28.20 -15.75 -15.27
N ALA A 963 -27.58 -15.02 -16.21
CA ALA A 963 -28.22 -13.89 -16.89
C ALA A 963 -29.41 -14.30 -17.79
N VAL A 964 -29.31 -15.43 -18.51
CA VAL A 964 -30.41 -15.97 -19.33
C VAL A 964 -31.58 -16.45 -18.46
N ASP A 965 -31.31 -17.06 -17.30
CA ASP A 965 -32.36 -17.47 -16.36
C ASP A 965 -33.03 -16.27 -15.68
N GLN A 966 -32.27 -15.24 -15.33
CA GLN A 966 -32.82 -13.96 -14.84
C GLN A 966 -33.69 -13.28 -15.93
N ALA A 967 -33.28 -13.35 -17.20
CA ALA A 967 -34.07 -12.88 -18.33
C ALA A 967 -35.41 -13.64 -18.47
N ARG A 968 -35.35 -14.98 -18.44
CA ARG A 968 -36.53 -15.88 -18.49
C ARG A 968 -37.49 -15.58 -17.34
N PHE A 969 -36.99 -15.42 -16.12
CA PHE A 969 -37.78 -15.10 -14.93
C PHE A 969 -38.51 -13.75 -15.06
N ASN A 970 -37.82 -12.73 -15.56
CA ASN A 970 -38.42 -11.41 -15.80
C ASN A 970 -39.53 -11.46 -16.87
N CYS A 971 -39.31 -12.16 -17.98
CA CYS A 971 -40.35 -12.37 -19.00
C CYS A 971 -41.56 -13.15 -18.47
N GLY A 972 -41.34 -14.21 -17.68
CA GLY A 972 -42.41 -15.02 -17.09
C GLY A 972 -43.35 -14.24 -16.17
N ASN A 973 -42.83 -13.24 -15.45
CA ASN A 973 -43.64 -12.36 -14.59
C ASN A 973 -44.49 -11.36 -15.41
N MET A 974 -43.99 -10.85 -16.54
CA MET A 974 -44.77 -9.92 -17.38
C MET A 974 -45.97 -10.60 -18.06
N CYS A 975 -45.85 -11.86 -18.47
CA CYS A 975 -46.97 -12.63 -19.04
C CYS A 975 -48.09 -12.91 -18.02
N ARG A 976 -47.80 -12.88 -16.71
CA ARG A 976 -48.82 -13.03 -15.65
C ARG A 976 -49.61 -11.76 -15.36
N THR A 977 -49.16 -10.60 -15.83
CA THR A 977 -49.88 -9.32 -15.73
C THR A 977 -50.81 -9.02 -16.89
N THR A 978 -51.03 -9.98 -17.81
CA THR A 978 -51.93 -9.83 -18.96
C THR A 978 -52.95 -10.97 -19.06
N ASN A 979 -53.92 -10.97 -18.14
CA ASN A 979 -55.26 -11.50 -18.37
C ASN A 979 -56.26 -10.45 -17.82
N PRO A 980 -57.46 -10.32 -18.42
CA PRO A 980 -58.30 -9.12 -18.32
C PRO A 980 -59.00 -8.92 -16.97
#